data_AF-A0A2S7WXI4-F1
#
_entry.id   AF-A0A2S7WXI4-F1
#
_cell.length_a   1.000
_cell.length_b   1.000
_cell.length_c   1.000
_cell.angle_alpha   90.00
_cell.angle_beta   90.00
_cell.angle_gamma   90.00
#
_symmetry.space_group_name_H-M   'P 1'
#
loop_
_entity.id
_entity.type
_entity.pdbx_description
1 polymer ?
#
loop_
_entity_poly.entity_id
_entity_poly.type
_entity_poly.pdbx_seq_one_letter_code
_entity_poly.pdbx_strand_id
1 'polypeptide(L)'
;MKKIISKTFGLRDGEIFISFLMQLYIFIIITVLLIVKPTVNALFISELGADSLPFGYLLVAITAVFSSYFYSKAIRKFSLVKITVLSLIIISLVFFVLGIILNFHVANKGILYFYYVFVSLFAVVSTSQFWIFANMVFNSREAKRIFGFIGAGAIAGGIFGGYLTSFIASNFGNEYVIFIASILILFCIPIIRKIYTLRIRFLNVFKRKQVIEKQDGLENSSLKLIYKSKHLTYIALITGISVLVAKLVDFQFSDFANKAIPDSDDLAAFFGFWFSTFNVFALVVQLFFTNKIVNRLGVSSTLLILPLSIGLGGLLFLTFPELLVLVIIKGIDGSFKQSINKAAIELSIMPIPLDVKNQAKSFIDVVVDSIATGFAGFLLMFFIIKLDLSTAYITVIVLFFVFIWILLIYRLREAYFDSFKKNIQKTLTYSADSKEAKKREINLSDIKIVLKQGNESAVLNMLDRLKDYKIKDLQKSVILLLEHPSNKIKIAALEYLEVFDDNDILEKVLLLVNSKDDILVYKALEYILGHSPITEHDFFNTYLDHHDEYIANGALLALAKKSENNYYLRDTYYLKSRLESKIKRLTTQDDSIREKVLFGLLLSIAYSRNTNHYSLISKNLKSPKPTSVKFATTAAGITSSKIFITDLLNLLENKRHRESAIIALKSYGPKIIEVILLLDKNDEIKSNIRKYIPKIVGAFENENALKILIKFLDEKNSASRLAGVKALKRIKRIDANLVIQQKIIKKYILKESAYYKNILEILSSLQKYIDENLIEDVNFNNQVTNESRKKLAEALELELNKSFKILFYLLSLYYNENDIEITFNGVKSDVKEAKMNSYELLDNILEGSIKAAVLPIIEHVVFDEDKSDLADIKLKKLLELEYLKKIMTISGSNLRQLAVEFIQTSKNTAYIPALLPIKKFRNKTVKKLATETYAMLKKVK
;
A
#
# COMPACT_ATOMS: atom_id res chain seq x y z
N MET A 1 23.60 -6.40 33.38
CA MET A 1 22.50 -7.32 32.97
C MET A 1 21.17 -6.59 32.71
N LYS A 2 20.62 -5.83 33.67
CA LYS A 2 19.33 -5.10 33.52
C LYS A 2 19.25 -4.15 32.29
N LYS A 3 20.30 -3.35 32.04
CA LYS A 3 20.42 -2.47 30.85
C LYS A 3 20.53 -3.23 29.51
N ILE A 4 21.08 -4.44 29.52
CA ILE A 4 21.22 -5.26 28.31
C ILE A 4 19.86 -5.88 27.98
N ILE A 5 19.19 -6.46 28.97
CA ILE A 5 17.85 -7.05 28.82
C ILE A 5 16.81 -6.00 28.41
N SER A 6 16.85 -4.79 28.98
CA SER A 6 15.93 -3.71 28.60
C SER A 6 16.18 -3.19 27.18
N LYS A 7 17.44 -3.14 26.72
CA LYS A 7 17.80 -2.67 25.38
C LYS A 7 17.53 -3.74 24.30
N THR A 8 17.72 -5.02 24.60
CA THR A 8 17.52 -6.12 23.65
C THR A 8 16.05 -6.53 23.51
N PHE A 9 15.28 -6.56 24.61
CA PHE A 9 13.87 -6.99 24.60
C PHE A 9 12.87 -5.84 24.83
N GLY A 10 13.38 -4.60 24.91
CA GLY A 10 12.58 -3.38 25.06
C GLY A 10 11.80 -3.27 26.39
N LEU A 11 12.11 -4.10 27.39
CA LEU A 11 11.40 -4.16 28.68
C LEU A 11 11.53 -2.84 29.48
N ARG A 12 10.40 -2.30 29.98
CA ARG A 12 10.37 -1.08 30.80
C ARG A 12 10.57 -1.38 32.29
N ASP A 13 11.05 -0.39 33.04
CA ASP A 13 11.13 -0.48 34.50
C ASP A 13 9.71 -0.68 35.10
N GLY A 14 9.53 -1.76 35.87
CA GLY A 14 8.23 -2.24 36.38
C GLY A 14 7.65 -3.46 35.66
N GLU A 15 8.04 -3.73 34.42
CA GLU A 15 7.58 -4.91 33.66
C GLU A 15 8.51 -6.11 33.76
N ILE A 16 9.80 -5.88 34.06
CA ILE A 16 10.86 -6.90 34.05
C ILE A 16 10.55 -8.06 35.00
N PHE A 17 10.21 -7.76 36.24
CA PHE A 17 9.97 -8.79 37.26
C PHE A 17 8.77 -9.69 36.92
N ILE A 18 7.68 -9.09 36.45
CA ILE A 18 6.46 -9.83 36.05
C ILE A 18 6.72 -10.67 34.80
N SER A 19 7.49 -10.13 33.85
CA SER A 19 7.87 -10.85 32.63
C SER A 19 8.74 -12.07 32.96
N PHE A 20 9.66 -11.96 33.92
CA PHE A 20 10.46 -13.09 34.40
C PHE A 20 9.61 -14.15 35.11
N LEU A 21 8.67 -13.75 35.97
CA LEU A 21 7.74 -14.69 36.61
C LEU A 21 6.87 -15.42 35.58
N MET A 22 6.41 -14.72 34.54
CA MET A 22 5.67 -15.34 33.42
C MET A 22 6.55 -16.29 32.60
N GLN A 23 7.81 -15.93 32.37
CA GLN A 23 8.79 -16.78 31.71
C GLN A 23 9.09 -18.05 32.52
N LEU A 24 9.27 -17.93 33.84
CA LEU A 24 9.48 -19.04 34.75
C LEU A 24 8.24 -19.96 34.81
N TYR A 25 7.04 -19.38 34.77
CA TYR A 25 5.80 -20.15 34.76
C TYR A 25 5.68 -21.05 33.53
N ILE A 26 5.88 -20.51 32.32
CA ILE A 26 5.85 -21.33 31.10
C ILE A 26 7.03 -22.31 31.02
N PHE A 27 8.20 -21.91 31.53
CA PHE A 27 9.37 -22.79 31.62
C PHE A 27 9.02 -24.07 32.41
N ILE A 28 8.39 -23.94 33.59
CA ILE A 28 8.02 -25.09 34.42
C ILE A 28 6.94 -25.95 33.73
N ILE A 29 5.90 -25.34 33.15
CA ILE A 29 4.85 -26.09 32.42
C ILE A 29 5.47 -26.93 31.31
N ILE A 30 6.34 -26.35 30.49
CA ILE A 30 6.94 -27.05 29.35
C ILE A 30 7.98 -28.08 29.82
N THR A 31 8.72 -27.80 30.90
CA THR A 31 9.61 -28.77 31.55
C THR A 31 8.82 -30.03 31.92
N VAL A 32 7.73 -29.86 32.67
CA VAL A 32 6.85 -30.96 33.07
C VAL A 32 6.26 -31.69 31.86
N LEU A 33 5.83 -30.96 30.83
CA LEU A 33 5.31 -31.58 29.60
C LEU A 33 6.37 -32.46 28.93
N LEU A 34 7.61 -31.98 28.83
CA LEU A 34 8.72 -32.71 28.24
C LEU A 34 9.30 -33.77 29.20
N ILE A 35 8.80 -33.84 30.42
CA ILE A 35 9.09 -34.92 31.36
C ILE A 35 8.08 -36.06 31.19
N VAL A 36 6.80 -35.73 31.29
CA VAL A 36 5.74 -36.75 31.32
C VAL A 36 5.45 -37.29 29.92
N LYS A 37 5.57 -36.48 28.86
CA LYS A 37 5.26 -36.92 27.50
C LYS A 37 6.20 -38.02 26.97
N PRO A 38 7.54 -37.91 27.04
CA PRO A 38 8.43 -39.01 26.63
C PRO A 38 8.17 -40.28 27.44
N THR A 39 8.02 -40.13 28.75
CA THR A 39 7.82 -41.24 29.69
C THR A 39 6.52 -42.00 29.41
N VAL A 40 5.39 -41.30 29.33
CA VAL A 40 4.08 -41.92 29.05
C VAL A 40 4.02 -42.46 27.62
N ASN A 41 4.65 -41.80 26.64
CA ASN A 41 4.75 -42.34 25.29
C ASN A 41 5.54 -43.65 25.27
N ALA A 42 6.70 -43.71 25.92
CA ALA A 42 7.52 -44.91 25.98
C ALA A 42 6.79 -46.07 26.66
N LEU A 43 6.18 -45.83 27.82
CA LEU A 43 5.36 -46.82 28.53
C LEU A 43 4.17 -47.31 27.68
N PHE A 44 3.46 -46.37 27.04
CA PHE A 44 2.31 -46.71 26.19
C PHE A 44 2.74 -47.60 25.00
N ILE A 45 3.84 -47.25 24.33
CA ILE A 45 4.28 -47.95 23.12
C ILE A 45 4.96 -49.29 23.46
N SER A 46 5.77 -49.35 24.53
CA SER A 46 6.44 -50.58 24.96
C SER A 46 5.43 -51.65 25.40
N GLU A 47 4.37 -51.28 26.15
CA GLU A 47 3.37 -52.25 26.62
C GLU A 47 2.22 -52.54 25.63
N LEU A 48 1.74 -51.54 24.88
CA LEU A 48 0.57 -51.68 23.99
C LEU A 48 0.91 -51.75 22.50
N GLY A 49 2.18 -51.55 22.14
CA GLY A 49 2.63 -51.46 20.76
C GLY A 49 2.26 -50.12 20.08
N ALA A 50 2.99 -49.80 19.02
CA ALA A 50 2.73 -48.58 18.23
C ALA A 50 1.35 -48.59 17.56
N ASP A 51 0.81 -49.76 17.21
CA ASP A 51 -0.51 -49.93 16.59
C ASP A 51 -1.69 -49.44 17.45
N SER A 52 -1.44 -49.19 18.74
CA SER A 52 -2.40 -48.62 19.68
C SER A 52 -2.48 -47.09 19.63
N LEU A 53 -1.48 -46.40 19.05
CA LEU A 53 -1.42 -44.94 18.91
C LEU A 53 -2.59 -44.32 18.11
N PRO A 54 -3.09 -44.92 17.01
CA PRO A 54 -4.22 -44.39 16.25
C PRO A 54 -5.48 -44.21 17.11
N PHE A 55 -5.77 -45.18 18.00
CA PHE A 55 -6.84 -45.07 18.98
C PHE A 55 -6.57 -43.94 19.99
N GLY A 56 -5.32 -43.83 20.46
CA GLY A 56 -4.88 -42.74 21.33
C GLY A 56 -5.14 -41.36 20.69
N TYR A 57 -4.76 -41.16 19.43
CA TYR A 57 -5.00 -39.91 18.71
C TYR A 57 -6.50 -39.57 18.55
N LEU A 58 -7.35 -40.56 18.27
CA LEU A 58 -8.81 -40.38 18.21
C LEU A 58 -9.38 -39.99 19.58
N LEU A 59 -9.00 -40.69 20.65
CA LEU A 59 -9.44 -40.37 22.01
C LEU A 59 -8.97 -38.99 22.45
N VAL A 60 -7.73 -38.59 22.12
CA VAL A 60 -7.22 -37.24 22.37
C VAL A 60 -8.05 -36.19 21.65
N ALA A 61 -8.39 -36.39 20.37
CA ALA A 61 -9.21 -35.44 19.63
C ALA A 61 -10.61 -35.26 20.25
N ILE A 62 -11.28 -36.36 20.60
CA ILE A 62 -12.61 -36.34 21.22
C ILE A 62 -12.55 -35.63 22.58
N THR A 63 -11.63 -36.08 23.45
CA THR A 63 -11.50 -35.54 24.81
C THR A 63 -11.04 -34.08 24.82
N ALA A 64 -10.20 -33.64 23.88
CA ALA A 64 -9.78 -32.24 23.76
C ALA A 64 -10.97 -31.32 23.41
N VAL A 65 -11.83 -31.74 22.47
CA VAL A 65 -13.05 -30.99 22.11
C VAL A 65 -14.00 -30.88 23.30
N PHE A 66 -14.28 -32.00 23.98
CA PHE A 66 -15.11 -31.98 25.20
C PHE A 66 -14.50 -31.12 26.30
N SER A 67 -13.21 -31.27 26.58
CA SER A 67 -12.51 -30.52 27.63
C SER A 67 -12.53 -29.01 27.35
N SER A 68 -12.38 -28.60 26.10
CA SER A 68 -12.43 -27.19 25.70
C SER A 68 -13.82 -26.58 25.95
N TYR A 69 -14.91 -27.32 25.67
CA TYR A 69 -16.28 -26.90 25.99
C TYR A 69 -16.50 -26.72 27.50
N PHE A 70 -16.14 -27.72 28.31
CA PHE A 70 -16.31 -27.64 29.77
C PHE A 70 -15.45 -26.56 30.40
N TYR A 71 -14.21 -26.39 29.93
CA TYR A 71 -13.31 -25.34 30.37
C TYR A 71 -13.88 -23.94 30.09
N SER A 72 -14.44 -23.74 28.90
CA SER A 72 -15.09 -22.48 28.50
C SER A 72 -16.29 -22.17 29.40
N LYS A 73 -17.11 -23.17 29.71
CA LYS A 73 -18.24 -23.04 30.66
C LYS A 73 -17.77 -22.75 32.09
N ALA A 74 -16.67 -23.36 32.53
CA ALA A 74 -16.13 -23.16 33.87
C ALA A 74 -15.61 -21.72 34.09
N ILE A 75 -14.91 -21.14 33.11
CA ILE A 75 -14.37 -19.76 33.18
C ILE A 75 -15.49 -18.71 33.28
N ARG A 76 -16.68 -18.99 32.75
CA ARG A 76 -17.84 -18.09 32.89
C ARG A 76 -18.34 -18.03 34.34
N LYS A 77 -18.24 -19.13 35.08
CA LYS A 77 -18.78 -19.25 36.45
C LYS A 77 -17.75 -18.94 37.54
N PHE A 78 -16.47 -19.26 37.32
CA PHE A 78 -15.41 -19.11 38.32
C PHE A 78 -14.29 -18.16 37.84
N SER A 79 -13.49 -17.61 38.77
CA SER A 79 -12.33 -16.80 38.36
C SER A 79 -11.25 -17.67 37.71
N LEU A 80 -10.64 -17.20 36.62
CA LEU A 80 -9.61 -17.93 35.87
C LEU A 80 -8.51 -18.47 36.80
N VAL A 81 -8.02 -17.65 37.74
CA VAL A 81 -6.97 -18.06 38.69
C VAL A 81 -7.40 -19.23 39.57
N LYS A 82 -8.66 -19.27 40.03
CA LYS A 82 -9.16 -20.41 40.81
C LYS A 82 -9.19 -21.69 39.98
N ILE A 83 -9.64 -21.59 38.72
CA ILE A 83 -9.71 -22.73 37.79
C ILE A 83 -8.30 -23.23 37.47
N THR A 84 -7.37 -22.33 37.13
CA THR A 84 -5.98 -22.69 36.81
C THR A 84 -5.27 -23.33 38.01
N VAL A 85 -5.44 -22.79 39.22
CA VAL A 85 -4.87 -23.40 40.43
C VAL A 85 -5.48 -24.77 40.70
N LEU A 86 -6.80 -24.91 40.58
CA LEU A 86 -7.47 -26.21 40.75
C LEU A 86 -7.00 -27.23 39.73
N SER A 87 -6.87 -26.86 38.45
CA SER A 87 -6.37 -27.77 37.43
C SER A 87 -4.93 -28.18 37.69
N LEU A 88 -4.05 -27.26 38.11
CA LEU A 88 -2.65 -27.61 38.43
C LEU A 88 -2.56 -28.59 39.62
N ILE A 89 -3.41 -28.44 40.64
CA ILE A 89 -3.50 -29.38 41.76
C ILE A 89 -3.99 -30.75 41.27
N ILE A 90 -5.03 -30.80 40.43
CA ILE A 90 -5.54 -32.05 39.85
C ILE A 90 -4.47 -32.73 39.00
N ILE A 91 -3.78 -31.98 38.13
CA ILE A 91 -2.71 -32.53 37.28
C ILE A 91 -1.56 -33.07 38.14
N SER A 92 -1.13 -32.33 39.16
CA SER A 92 -0.11 -32.79 40.10
C SER A 92 -0.52 -34.09 40.80
N LEU A 93 -1.76 -34.18 41.30
CA LEU A 93 -2.29 -35.39 41.92
C LEU A 93 -2.33 -36.57 40.94
N VAL A 94 -2.79 -36.35 39.70
CA VAL A 94 -2.89 -37.40 38.68
C VAL A 94 -1.50 -37.94 38.32
N PHE A 95 -0.49 -37.09 38.19
CA PHE A 95 0.90 -37.53 37.96
C PHE A 95 1.50 -38.19 39.19
N PHE A 96 1.20 -37.74 40.40
CA PHE A 96 1.63 -38.42 41.62
C PHE A 96 1.07 -39.85 41.71
N VAL A 97 -0.22 -40.03 41.41
CA VAL A 97 -0.86 -41.35 41.34
C VAL A 97 -0.22 -42.22 40.24
N LEU A 98 0.16 -41.64 39.10
CA LEU A 98 0.88 -42.38 38.06
C LEU A 98 2.21 -42.91 38.57
N GLY A 99 2.99 -42.07 39.26
CA GLY A 99 4.27 -42.48 39.85
C GLY A 99 4.10 -43.67 40.81
N ILE A 100 3.02 -43.68 41.60
CA ILE A 100 2.68 -44.81 42.48
C ILE A 100 2.35 -46.06 41.65
N ILE A 101 1.48 -45.95 40.65
CA ILE A 101 1.06 -47.09 39.82
C ILE A 101 2.27 -47.74 39.13
N LEU A 102 3.21 -46.93 38.64
CA LEU A 102 4.44 -47.42 38.00
C LEU A 102 5.35 -48.12 39.00
N ASN A 103 5.54 -47.54 40.20
CA ASN A 103 6.36 -48.17 41.24
C ASN A 103 5.84 -49.58 41.62
N PHE A 104 4.51 -49.74 41.71
CA PHE A 104 3.89 -51.03 42.01
C PHE A 104 3.66 -51.93 40.78
N HIS A 105 4.06 -51.50 39.58
CA HIS A 105 3.91 -52.26 38.33
C HIS A 105 2.46 -52.74 38.04
N VAL A 106 1.44 -51.95 38.43
CA VAL A 106 0.00 -52.29 38.31
C VAL A 106 -0.62 -51.65 37.05
N ALA A 107 0.18 -51.42 36.01
CA ALA A 107 -0.30 -50.78 34.79
C ALA A 107 -1.21 -51.73 33.99
N ASN A 108 -2.44 -51.29 33.72
CA ASN A 108 -3.39 -51.98 32.85
C ASN A 108 -3.60 -51.18 31.56
N LYS A 109 -4.04 -51.83 30.49
CA LYS A 109 -4.27 -51.18 29.18
C LYS A 109 -5.12 -49.89 29.29
N GLY A 110 -6.21 -49.94 30.07
CA GLY A 110 -7.08 -48.77 30.27
C GLY A 110 -6.39 -47.60 31.00
N ILE A 111 -5.47 -47.91 31.93
CA ILE A 111 -4.69 -46.91 32.67
C ILE A 111 -3.72 -46.20 31.72
N LEU A 112 -3.01 -46.94 30.87
CA LEU A 112 -2.10 -46.37 29.88
C LEU A 112 -2.82 -45.46 28.88
N TYR A 113 -3.99 -45.86 28.37
CA TYR A 113 -4.82 -44.99 27.53
C TYR A 113 -5.27 -43.73 28.28
N PHE A 114 -5.71 -43.86 29.54
CA PHE A 114 -6.10 -42.72 30.35
C PHE A 114 -4.94 -41.72 30.49
N TYR A 115 -3.75 -42.18 30.84
CA TYR A 115 -2.58 -41.31 31.03
C TYR A 115 -2.06 -40.72 29.71
N TYR A 116 -2.05 -41.49 28.62
CA TYR A 116 -1.70 -40.98 27.30
C TYR A 116 -2.61 -39.82 26.87
N VAL A 117 -3.93 -40.02 27.03
CA VAL A 117 -4.93 -38.98 26.74
C VAL A 117 -4.78 -37.80 27.71
N PHE A 118 -4.59 -38.07 29.00
CA PHE A 118 -4.46 -37.04 30.03
C PHE A 118 -3.22 -36.15 29.83
N VAL A 119 -2.08 -36.71 29.42
CA VAL A 119 -0.87 -35.92 29.09
C VAL A 119 -1.11 -35.01 27.89
N SER A 120 -1.82 -35.50 26.88
CA SER A 120 -2.20 -34.69 25.72
C SER A 120 -3.17 -33.57 26.12
N LEU A 121 -4.14 -33.87 27.00
CA LEU A 121 -5.04 -32.87 27.57
C LEU A 121 -4.29 -31.83 28.41
N PHE A 122 -3.33 -32.26 29.24
CA PHE A 122 -2.46 -31.36 29.99
C PHE A 122 -1.74 -30.37 29.07
N ALA A 123 -1.14 -30.86 27.98
CA ALA A 123 -0.45 -30.01 27.01
C ALA A 123 -1.36 -28.90 26.44
N VAL A 124 -2.57 -29.28 26.00
CA VAL A 124 -3.53 -28.35 25.39
C VAL A 124 -4.11 -27.38 26.42
N VAL A 125 -4.57 -27.89 27.58
CA VAL A 125 -5.24 -27.09 28.61
C VAL A 125 -4.26 -26.14 29.30
N SER A 126 -3.07 -26.60 29.69
CA SER A 126 -2.10 -25.74 30.39
C SER A 126 -1.51 -24.68 29.47
N THR A 127 -1.28 -25.00 28.19
CA THR A 127 -0.82 -23.99 27.21
C THR A 127 -1.90 -22.93 26.96
N SER A 128 -3.17 -23.35 26.81
CA SER A 128 -4.31 -22.43 26.68
C SER A 128 -4.45 -21.52 27.91
N GLN A 129 -4.45 -22.11 29.12
CA GLN A 129 -4.51 -21.39 30.39
C GLN A 129 -3.40 -20.35 30.52
N PHE A 130 -2.17 -20.72 30.16
CA PHE A 130 -1.02 -19.82 30.17
C PHE A 130 -1.26 -18.58 29.30
N TRP A 131 -1.68 -18.77 28.05
CA TRP A 131 -1.88 -17.65 27.12
C TRP A 131 -3.08 -16.77 27.47
N ILE A 132 -4.16 -17.37 27.97
CA ILE A 132 -5.31 -16.60 28.49
C ILE A 132 -4.84 -15.74 29.69
N PHE A 133 -4.06 -16.32 30.61
CA PHE A 133 -3.51 -15.59 31.74
C PHE A 133 -2.54 -14.48 31.30
N ALA A 134 -1.66 -14.75 30.33
CA ALA A 134 -0.75 -13.76 29.76
C ALA A 134 -1.48 -12.56 29.14
N ASN A 135 -2.59 -12.80 28.43
CA ASN A 135 -3.44 -11.75 27.86
C ASN A 135 -4.20 -10.93 28.91
N MET A 136 -4.37 -11.44 30.13
CA MET A 136 -4.90 -10.66 31.26
C MET A 136 -3.82 -9.79 31.91
N VAL A 137 -2.57 -10.27 31.93
CA VAL A 137 -1.42 -9.57 32.53
C VAL A 137 -0.92 -8.43 31.64
N PHE A 138 -0.87 -8.66 30.32
CA PHE A 138 -0.29 -7.73 29.35
C PHE A 138 -1.33 -7.19 28.38
N ASN A 139 -1.26 -5.89 28.10
CA ASN A 139 -2.05 -5.29 27.02
C ASN A 139 -1.44 -5.63 25.64
N SER A 140 -2.19 -5.35 24.57
CA SER A 140 -1.77 -5.70 23.19
C SER A 140 -0.45 -5.06 22.74
N ARG A 141 -0.06 -3.90 23.30
CA ARG A 141 1.21 -3.23 22.99
C ARG A 141 2.38 -3.86 23.76
N GLU A 142 2.17 -4.22 25.02
CA GLU A 142 3.15 -4.93 25.84
C GLU A 142 3.42 -6.34 25.31
N ALA A 143 2.35 -7.07 24.92
CA ALA A 143 2.43 -8.42 24.38
C ALA A 143 3.36 -8.51 23.16
N LYS A 144 3.26 -7.56 22.21
CA LYS A 144 4.12 -7.51 21.00
C LYS A 144 5.62 -7.49 21.31
N ARG A 145 6.00 -6.93 22.46
CA ARG A 145 7.40 -6.76 22.86
C ARG A 145 7.88 -7.87 23.80
N ILE A 146 7.02 -8.29 24.74
CA ILE A 146 7.40 -9.14 25.87
C ILE A 146 7.23 -10.63 25.53
N PHE A 147 6.31 -11.01 24.64
CA PHE A 147 6.01 -12.42 24.38
C PHE A 147 7.18 -13.17 23.74
N GLY A 148 8.07 -12.50 23.01
CA GLY A 148 9.32 -13.11 22.52
C GLY A 148 10.24 -13.56 23.66
N PHE A 149 10.39 -12.72 24.68
CA PHE A 149 11.18 -13.05 25.88
C PHE A 149 10.54 -14.18 26.69
N ILE A 150 9.22 -14.11 26.92
CA ILE A 150 8.47 -15.17 27.61
C ILE A 150 8.56 -16.50 26.84
N GLY A 151 8.40 -16.47 25.51
CA GLY A 151 8.46 -17.64 24.64
C GLY A 151 9.82 -18.33 24.65
N ALA A 152 10.92 -17.60 24.86
CA ALA A 152 12.25 -18.20 25.05
C ALA A 152 12.29 -19.10 26.31
N GLY A 153 11.49 -18.79 27.34
CA GLY A 153 11.33 -19.65 28.52
C GLY A 153 10.69 -20.99 28.20
N ALA A 154 9.75 -21.05 27.26
CA ALA A 154 9.15 -22.30 26.81
C ALA A 154 10.19 -23.22 26.14
N ILE A 155 11.04 -22.67 25.26
CA ILE A 155 12.09 -23.46 24.58
C ILE A 155 13.13 -23.94 25.60
N ALA A 156 13.57 -23.08 26.51
CA ALA A 156 14.49 -23.45 27.58
C ALA A 156 13.92 -24.56 28.48
N GLY A 157 12.63 -24.48 28.82
CA GLY A 157 11.94 -25.50 29.60
C GLY A 157 11.87 -26.84 28.86
N GLY A 158 11.66 -26.80 27.54
CA GLY A 158 11.65 -28.02 26.72
C GLY A 158 13.00 -28.71 26.65
N ILE A 159 14.08 -27.93 26.49
CA ILE A 159 15.47 -28.44 26.51
C ILE A 159 15.78 -29.06 27.88
N PHE A 160 15.47 -28.33 28.96
CA PHE A 160 15.75 -28.78 30.32
C PHE A 160 14.94 -30.03 30.68
N GLY A 161 13.63 -30.06 30.39
CA GLY A 161 12.75 -31.19 30.71
C GLY A 161 13.16 -32.49 30.05
N GLY A 162 13.42 -32.51 28.75
CA GLY A 162 13.77 -33.77 28.07
C GLY A 162 15.16 -34.31 28.44
N TYR A 163 16.15 -33.44 28.70
CA TYR A 163 17.46 -33.89 29.21
C TYR A 163 17.37 -34.35 30.66
N LEU A 164 16.53 -33.70 31.48
CA LEU A 164 16.25 -34.16 32.83
C LEU A 164 15.60 -35.55 32.82
N THR A 165 14.65 -35.79 31.92
CA THR A 165 14.10 -37.14 31.71
C THR A 165 15.14 -38.14 31.24
N SER A 166 15.98 -37.78 30.27
CA SER A 166 17.04 -38.67 29.78
C SER A 166 17.98 -39.10 30.90
N PHE A 167 18.37 -38.16 31.75
CA PHE A 167 19.27 -38.41 32.87
C PHE A 167 18.61 -39.23 33.98
N ILE A 168 17.37 -38.92 34.34
CA ILE A 168 16.71 -39.56 35.49
C ILE A 168 16.13 -40.92 35.10
N ALA A 169 15.50 -41.07 33.93
CA ALA A 169 14.95 -42.35 33.48
C ALA A 169 16.04 -43.42 33.38
N SER A 170 17.19 -43.11 32.78
CA SER A 170 18.29 -44.06 32.60
C SER A 170 18.99 -44.46 33.91
N ASN A 171 19.01 -43.58 34.92
CA ASN A 171 19.74 -43.85 36.18
C ASN A 171 18.84 -44.31 37.34
N PHE A 172 17.58 -43.87 37.37
CA PHE A 172 16.69 -44.05 38.50
C PHE A 172 15.35 -44.70 38.13
N GLY A 173 14.97 -44.76 36.85
CA GLY A 173 13.69 -45.31 36.40
C GLY A 173 12.59 -44.26 36.15
N ASN A 174 11.57 -44.66 35.39
CA ASN A 174 10.48 -43.80 34.92
C ASN A 174 9.55 -43.27 36.04
N GLU A 175 9.43 -43.98 37.16
CA GLU A 175 8.59 -43.60 38.29
C GLU A 175 9.08 -42.32 38.98
N TYR A 176 10.39 -42.17 39.18
CA TYR A 176 10.98 -40.99 39.82
C TYR A 176 10.86 -39.74 38.94
N VAL A 177 10.97 -39.92 37.62
CA VAL A 177 10.77 -38.87 36.62
C VAL A 177 9.38 -38.25 36.76
N ILE A 178 8.34 -39.08 36.93
CA ILE A 178 6.95 -38.64 37.06
C ILE A 178 6.67 -38.01 38.45
N PHE A 179 7.28 -38.51 39.52
CA PHE A 179 7.19 -37.87 40.84
C PHE A 179 7.77 -36.45 40.82
N ILE A 180 8.92 -36.25 40.17
CA ILE A 180 9.52 -34.92 39.99
C ILE A 180 8.56 -34.00 39.21
N ALA A 181 7.91 -34.50 38.18
CA ALA A 181 6.91 -33.74 37.42
C ALA A 181 5.75 -33.27 38.32
N SER A 182 5.25 -34.15 39.19
CA SER A 182 4.14 -33.84 40.11
C SER A 182 4.49 -32.70 41.08
N ILE A 183 5.73 -32.68 41.57
CA ILE A 183 6.24 -31.65 42.51
C ILE A 183 6.49 -30.34 41.76
N LEU A 184 7.11 -30.38 40.59
CA LEU A 184 7.44 -29.19 39.80
C LEU A 184 6.19 -28.36 39.46
N ILE A 185 5.08 -29.00 39.12
CA ILE A 185 3.81 -28.30 38.82
C ILE A 185 3.32 -27.45 39.99
N LEU A 186 3.49 -27.89 41.23
CA LEU A 186 3.00 -27.17 42.40
C LEU A 186 3.72 -25.82 42.59
N PHE A 187 4.98 -25.70 42.14
CA PHE A 187 5.70 -24.43 42.13
C PHE A 187 5.08 -23.37 41.20
N CYS A 188 4.23 -23.75 40.25
CA CYS A 188 3.47 -22.77 39.46
C CYS A 188 2.45 -21.98 40.30
N ILE A 189 1.89 -22.58 41.35
CA ILE A 189 0.84 -21.96 42.19
C ILE A 189 1.33 -20.66 42.87
N PRO A 190 2.46 -20.64 43.60
CA PRO A 190 2.96 -19.39 44.20
C PRO A 190 3.31 -18.33 43.15
N ILE A 191 3.83 -18.74 41.99
CA ILE A 191 4.15 -17.82 40.88
C ILE A 191 2.89 -17.12 40.37
N ILE A 192 1.83 -17.88 40.05
CA ILE A 192 0.55 -17.34 39.59
C ILE A 192 -0.06 -16.42 40.64
N ARG A 193 -0.06 -16.83 41.92
CA ARG A 193 -0.59 -16.00 43.03
C ARG A 193 0.18 -14.68 43.14
N LYS A 194 1.51 -14.71 43.01
CA LYS A 194 2.34 -13.49 43.05
C LYS A 194 2.03 -12.57 41.87
N ILE A 195 1.95 -13.10 40.64
CA ILE A 195 1.56 -12.32 39.45
C ILE A 195 0.17 -11.70 39.62
N TYR A 196 -0.79 -12.47 40.13
CA TYR A 196 -2.15 -11.99 40.40
C TYR A 196 -2.15 -10.81 41.38
N THR A 197 -1.40 -10.91 42.49
CA THR A 197 -1.31 -9.82 43.47
C THR A 197 -0.65 -8.56 42.92
N LEU A 198 0.36 -8.70 42.06
CA LEU A 198 1.15 -7.57 41.55
C LEU A 198 0.45 -6.81 40.41
N ARG A 199 -0.38 -7.47 39.60
CA ARG A 199 -0.92 -6.87 38.36
C ARG A 199 -2.43 -6.97 38.17
N ILE A 200 -3.05 -8.04 38.68
CA ILE A 200 -4.46 -8.35 38.38
C ILE A 200 -5.40 -7.87 39.50
N ARG A 201 -4.94 -7.86 40.76
CA ARG A 201 -5.74 -7.43 41.94
C ARG A 201 -6.33 -6.02 41.80
N PHE A 202 -5.64 -5.12 41.08
CA PHE A 202 -6.04 -3.72 40.90
C PHE A 202 -6.95 -3.46 39.67
N LEU A 203 -7.32 -4.48 38.88
CA LEU A 203 -8.05 -4.31 37.60
C LEU A 203 -9.52 -4.79 37.63
N ASN A 204 -10.06 -5.16 38.80
CA ASN A 204 -10.89 -6.36 38.90
C ASN A 204 -12.44 -6.23 38.77
N VAL A 205 -12.99 -5.19 38.13
CA VAL A 205 -14.44 -5.15 37.86
C VAL A 205 -14.77 -4.75 36.41
N PHE A 206 -14.23 -3.63 35.93
CA PHE A 206 -14.56 -3.11 34.59
C PHE A 206 -13.92 -3.91 33.44
N LYS A 207 -12.64 -4.30 33.56
CA LYS A 207 -11.97 -5.13 32.53
C LYS A 207 -12.52 -6.55 32.46
N ARG A 208 -12.97 -7.12 33.58
CA ARG A 208 -13.54 -8.47 33.63
C ARG A 208 -14.82 -8.56 32.82
N LYS A 209 -15.71 -7.56 32.92
CA LYS A 209 -16.94 -7.47 32.11
C LYS A 209 -16.63 -7.30 30.62
N GLN A 210 -15.63 -6.47 30.28
CA GLN A 210 -15.19 -6.24 28.90
C GLN A 210 -14.53 -7.47 28.23
N VAL A 211 -13.76 -8.26 28.99
CA VAL A 211 -13.14 -9.49 28.49
C VAL A 211 -14.19 -10.59 28.30
N ILE A 212 -15.17 -10.69 29.21
CA ILE A 212 -16.28 -11.67 29.11
C ILE A 212 -17.25 -11.29 27.97
N GLU A 213 -17.61 -10.01 27.79
CA GLU A 213 -18.44 -9.56 26.64
C GLU A 213 -17.75 -9.84 25.28
N LYS A 214 -16.43 -9.65 25.19
CA LYS A 214 -15.67 -10.05 24.00
C LYS A 214 -15.63 -11.58 23.80
N GLN A 215 -15.85 -12.36 24.87
CA GLN A 215 -15.93 -13.82 24.81
C GLN A 215 -17.31 -14.36 24.40
N ASP A 216 -18.40 -13.66 24.72
CA ASP A 216 -19.76 -14.09 24.33
C ASP A 216 -20.00 -14.05 22.81
N GLY A 217 -19.18 -13.32 22.04
CA GLY A 217 -19.13 -13.40 20.57
C GLY A 217 -18.29 -14.56 20.00
N LEU A 218 -17.56 -15.34 20.81
CA LEU A 218 -16.53 -16.28 20.35
C LEU A 218 -17.05 -17.62 19.84
N GLU A 219 -18.18 -18.11 20.34
CA GLU A 219 -18.63 -19.48 20.04
C GLU A 219 -19.29 -19.63 18.67
N ASN A 220 -19.87 -18.55 18.09
CA ASN A 220 -20.61 -18.62 16.82
C ASN A 220 -20.04 -17.74 15.68
N SER A 221 -18.89 -17.07 15.88
CA SER A 221 -18.32 -16.13 14.90
C SER A 221 -16.98 -16.59 14.30
N SER A 222 -16.11 -17.30 15.05
CA SER A 222 -14.74 -17.61 14.62
C SER A 222 -14.66 -18.47 13.35
N LEU A 223 -15.48 -19.53 13.26
CA LEU A 223 -15.59 -20.36 12.04
C LEU A 223 -16.12 -19.56 10.85
N LYS A 224 -17.11 -18.71 11.08
CA LYS A 224 -17.70 -17.83 10.05
C LYS A 224 -16.67 -16.78 9.57
N LEU A 225 -15.83 -16.27 10.47
CA LEU A 225 -14.73 -15.35 10.16
C LEU A 225 -13.64 -16.03 9.31
N ILE A 226 -13.27 -17.27 9.66
CA ILE A 226 -12.29 -18.06 8.89
C ILE A 226 -12.85 -18.36 7.50
N TYR A 227 -14.08 -18.90 7.40
CA TYR A 227 -14.69 -19.28 6.12
C TYR A 227 -14.92 -18.09 5.17
N LYS A 228 -15.27 -16.90 5.71
CA LYS A 228 -15.43 -15.68 4.90
C LYS A 228 -14.10 -15.14 4.36
N SER A 229 -12.97 -15.49 4.96
CA SER A 229 -11.65 -15.02 4.57
C SER A 229 -10.83 -16.15 3.95
N LYS A 230 -10.64 -16.09 2.62
CA LYS A 230 -9.79 -17.04 1.88
C LYS A 230 -8.41 -17.18 2.53
N HIS A 231 -7.83 -16.06 2.97
CA HIS A 231 -6.54 -16.01 3.64
C HIS A 231 -6.51 -16.81 4.95
N LEU A 232 -7.47 -16.57 5.85
CA LEU A 232 -7.58 -17.33 7.11
C LEU A 232 -7.88 -18.81 6.87
N THR A 233 -8.69 -19.13 5.86
CA THR A 233 -9.00 -20.51 5.49
C THR A 233 -7.73 -21.25 5.06
N TYR A 234 -6.88 -20.65 4.22
CA TYR A 234 -5.62 -21.28 3.81
C TYR A 234 -4.66 -21.45 4.98
N ILE A 235 -4.56 -20.48 5.89
CA ILE A 235 -3.73 -20.63 7.09
C ILE A 235 -4.24 -21.78 7.95
N ALA A 236 -5.56 -21.88 8.18
CA ALA A 236 -6.16 -22.98 8.91
C ALA A 236 -5.85 -24.34 8.26
N LEU A 237 -6.03 -24.46 6.94
CA LEU A 237 -5.74 -25.70 6.21
C LEU A 237 -4.25 -26.07 6.24
N ILE A 238 -3.35 -25.09 6.08
CA ILE A 238 -1.89 -25.27 6.17
C ILE A 238 -1.49 -25.75 7.56
N THR A 239 -2.01 -25.13 8.62
CA THR A 239 -1.75 -25.57 10.00
C THR A 239 -2.30 -26.97 10.22
N GLY A 240 -3.53 -27.28 9.77
CA GLY A 240 -4.12 -28.60 9.89
C GLY A 240 -3.32 -29.69 9.19
N ILE A 241 -2.92 -29.48 7.94
CA ILE A 241 -2.07 -30.42 7.20
C ILE A 241 -0.69 -30.56 7.88
N SER A 242 -0.11 -29.47 8.40
CA SER A 242 1.17 -29.53 9.12
C SER A 242 1.09 -30.34 10.42
N VAL A 243 -0.07 -30.39 11.08
CA VAL A 243 -0.30 -31.20 12.28
C VAL A 243 -0.52 -32.65 11.89
N LEU A 244 -1.31 -32.90 10.85
CA LEU A 244 -1.52 -34.23 10.30
C LEU A 244 -0.21 -34.90 9.89
N VAL A 245 0.60 -34.22 9.08
CA VAL A 245 1.92 -34.72 8.66
C VAL A 245 2.81 -34.97 9.88
N ALA A 246 2.84 -34.04 10.84
CA ALA A 246 3.62 -34.22 12.07
C ALA A 246 3.20 -35.46 12.87
N LYS A 247 1.90 -35.79 12.91
CA LYS A 247 1.37 -36.98 13.61
C LYS A 247 1.65 -38.28 12.87
N LEU A 248 1.59 -38.28 11.54
CA LEU A 248 2.00 -39.43 10.73
C LEU A 248 3.50 -39.72 10.89
N VAL A 249 4.34 -38.68 10.87
CA VAL A 249 5.78 -38.78 11.14
C VAL A 249 6.04 -39.20 12.59
N ASP A 250 5.28 -38.68 13.56
CA ASP A 250 5.35 -39.08 14.98
C ASP A 250 5.11 -40.59 15.13
N PHE A 251 4.06 -41.10 14.50
CA PHE A 251 3.75 -42.53 14.50
C PHE A 251 4.90 -43.36 13.92
N GLN A 252 5.40 -43.01 12.73
CA GLN A 252 6.51 -43.75 12.10
C GLN A 252 7.77 -43.75 12.95
N PHE A 253 8.14 -42.58 13.47
CA PHE A 253 9.28 -42.43 14.37
C PHE A 253 9.12 -43.29 15.63
N SER A 254 7.93 -43.28 16.24
CA SER A 254 7.61 -44.07 17.43
C SER A 254 7.62 -45.58 17.18
N ASP A 255 7.07 -46.04 16.05
CA ASP A 255 7.07 -47.46 15.66
C ASP A 255 8.49 -48.00 15.46
N PHE A 256 9.32 -47.29 14.69
CA PHE A 256 10.71 -47.70 14.46
C PHE A 256 11.58 -47.60 15.72
N ALA A 257 11.35 -46.61 16.58
CA ALA A 257 12.06 -46.48 17.84
C ALA A 257 11.75 -47.66 18.78
N ASN A 258 10.48 -48.04 18.90
CA ASN A 258 10.06 -49.17 19.73
C ASN A 258 10.60 -50.51 19.22
N LYS A 259 10.66 -50.70 17.90
CA LYS A 259 11.27 -51.89 17.28
C LYS A 259 12.77 -51.99 17.55
N ALA A 260 13.46 -50.84 17.69
CA ALA A 260 14.89 -50.79 17.94
C ALA A 260 15.26 -50.80 19.44
N ILE A 261 14.37 -50.30 20.30
CA ILE A 261 14.59 -50.13 21.74
C ILE A 261 13.39 -50.74 22.49
N PRO A 262 13.49 -52.01 22.93
CA PRO A 262 12.38 -52.71 23.59
C PRO A 262 12.10 -52.21 25.02
N ASP A 263 13.16 -51.81 25.74
CA ASP A 263 13.08 -51.38 27.13
C ASP A 263 12.42 -49.99 27.25
N SER A 264 11.46 -49.85 28.16
CA SER A 264 10.66 -48.63 28.31
C SER A 264 11.45 -47.45 28.88
N ASP A 265 12.46 -47.70 29.72
CA ASP A 265 13.25 -46.67 30.37
C ASP A 265 14.29 -46.11 29.38
N ASP A 266 14.94 -46.98 28.61
CA ASP A 266 15.80 -46.59 27.51
C ASP A 266 15.03 -45.89 26.38
N LEU A 267 13.81 -46.33 26.07
CA LEU A 267 12.95 -45.67 25.09
C LEU A 267 12.50 -44.29 25.57
N ALA A 268 12.19 -44.13 26.87
CA ALA A 268 11.87 -42.85 27.48
C ALA A 268 13.08 -41.90 27.45
N ALA A 269 14.28 -42.41 27.74
CA ALA A 269 15.52 -41.65 27.65
C ALA A 269 15.82 -41.24 26.20
N PHE A 270 15.62 -42.12 25.23
CA PHE A 270 15.75 -41.83 23.81
C PHE A 270 14.80 -40.72 23.35
N PHE A 271 13.51 -40.80 23.68
CA PHE A 271 12.55 -39.75 23.36
C PHE A 271 12.87 -38.44 24.07
N GLY A 272 13.27 -38.49 25.35
CA GLY A 272 13.71 -37.32 26.11
C GLY A 272 14.89 -36.61 25.45
N PHE A 273 15.91 -37.36 25.06
CA PHE A 273 17.14 -36.84 24.47
C PHE A 273 16.87 -36.15 23.13
N TRP A 274 16.18 -36.86 22.23
CA TRP A 274 15.89 -36.34 20.89
C TRP A 274 14.91 -35.17 20.92
N PHE A 275 13.84 -35.24 21.72
CA PHE A 275 12.92 -34.09 21.85
C PHE A 275 13.61 -32.85 22.43
N SER A 276 14.56 -33.01 23.36
CA SER A 276 15.39 -31.90 23.83
C SER A 276 16.35 -31.38 22.77
N THR A 277 17.04 -32.28 22.06
CA THR A 277 17.98 -31.91 20.99
C THR A 277 17.28 -31.17 19.86
N PHE A 278 16.06 -31.58 19.47
CA PHE A 278 15.25 -30.85 18.50
C PHE A 278 14.91 -29.43 18.97
N ASN A 279 14.64 -29.23 20.27
CA ASN A 279 14.42 -27.90 20.83
C ASN A 279 15.71 -27.05 20.85
N VAL A 280 16.88 -27.65 21.07
CA VAL A 280 18.18 -26.96 20.95
C VAL A 280 18.38 -26.47 19.52
N PHE A 281 18.20 -27.34 18.53
CA PHE A 281 18.28 -26.96 17.11
C PHE A 281 17.23 -25.89 16.76
N ALA A 282 16.01 -26.02 17.26
CA ALA A 282 14.97 -25.00 17.09
C ALA A 282 15.44 -23.63 17.58
N LEU A 283 16.06 -23.57 18.77
CA LEU A 283 16.57 -22.34 19.37
C LEU A 283 17.69 -21.73 18.53
N VAL A 284 18.66 -22.53 18.07
CA VAL A 284 19.76 -22.07 17.22
C VAL A 284 19.23 -21.50 15.90
N VAL A 285 18.31 -22.23 15.25
CA VAL A 285 17.67 -21.76 14.01
C VAL A 285 16.86 -20.49 14.25
N GLN A 286 16.12 -20.41 15.35
CA GLN A 286 15.34 -19.24 15.74
C GLN A 286 16.21 -17.99 15.93
N LEU A 287 17.32 -18.10 16.66
CA LEU A 287 18.16 -16.97 17.02
C LEU A 287 19.06 -16.48 15.87
N PHE A 288 19.66 -17.39 15.10
CA PHE A 288 20.70 -17.03 14.13
C PHE A 288 20.22 -16.97 12.67
N PHE A 289 19.21 -17.78 12.31
CA PHE A 289 18.85 -18.02 10.91
C PHE A 289 17.46 -17.47 10.55
N THR A 290 16.49 -17.55 11.45
CA THR A 290 15.08 -17.25 11.13
C THR A 290 14.89 -15.83 10.58
N ASN A 291 15.43 -14.81 11.24
CA ASN A 291 15.33 -13.42 10.76
C ASN A 291 15.99 -13.23 9.37
N LYS A 292 17.16 -13.84 9.14
CA LYS A 292 17.87 -13.77 7.85
C LYS A 292 17.09 -14.45 6.73
N ILE A 293 16.50 -15.61 7.01
CA ILE A 293 15.72 -16.40 6.05
C ILE A 293 14.45 -15.63 5.66
N VAL A 294 13.69 -15.16 6.65
CA VAL A 294 12.44 -14.42 6.43
C VAL A 294 12.69 -13.14 5.62
N ASN A 295 13.70 -12.33 5.98
CA ASN A 295 13.96 -11.07 5.27
C ASN A 295 14.47 -11.28 3.84
N ARG A 296 15.16 -12.40 3.57
CA ARG A 296 15.72 -12.67 2.23
C ARG A 296 14.73 -13.36 1.29
N LEU A 297 13.95 -14.32 1.80
CA LEU A 297 13.03 -15.13 1.00
C LEU A 297 11.57 -14.61 1.01
N GLY A 298 11.22 -13.76 1.98
CA GLY A 298 9.85 -13.32 2.22
C GLY A 298 9.02 -14.36 2.97
N VAL A 299 7.85 -13.95 3.45
CA VAL A 299 6.97 -14.76 4.32
C VAL A 299 6.48 -16.04 3.63
N SER A 300 5.92 -15.93 2.42
CA SER A 300 5.31 -17.07 1.72
C SER A 300 6.34 -18.13 1.31
N SER A 301 7.51 -17.72 0.84
CA SER A 301 8.59 -18.65 0.46
C SER A 301 9.17 -19.35 1.69
N THR A 302 9.23 -18.66 2.84
CA THR A 302 9.70 -19.24 4.10
C THR A 302 8.82 -20.39 4.57
N LEU A 303 7.49 -20.32 4.35
CA LEU A 303 6.56 -21.41 4.69
C LEU A 303 6.83 -22.70 3.90
N LEU A 304 7.46 -22.63 2.72
CA LEU A 304 7.76 -23.80 1.90
C LEU A 304 8.92 -24.65 2.47
N ILE A 305 9.78 -24.08 3.32
CA ILE A 305 10.99 -24.75 3.81
C ILE A 305 10.64 -26.03 4.57
N LEU A 306 9.64 -25.98 5.45
CA LEU A 306 9.23 -27.13 6.26
C LEU A 306 8.69 -28.29 5.42
N PRO A 307 7.63 -28.14 4.59
CA PRO A 307 7.13 -29.23 3.77
C PRO A 307 8.15 -29.75 2.77
N LEU A 308 8.99 -28.90 2.16
CA LEU A 308 10.05 -29.35 1.26
C LEU A 308 11.08 -30.21 2.00
N SER A 309 11.48 -29.81 3.20
CA SER A 309 12.46 -30.56 4.01
C SER A 309 11.90 -31.91 4.47
N ILE A 310 10.62 -31.95 4.89
CA ILE A 310 9.93 -33.21 5.22
C ILE A 310 9.77 -34.08 3.97
N GLY A 311 9.43 -33.50 2.81
CA GLY A 311 9.31 -34.22 1.55
C GLY A 311 10.64 -34.86 1.10
N LEU A 312 11.74 -34.11 1.17
CA LEU A 312 13.09 -34.63 0.89
C LEU A 312 13.47 -35.73 1.88
N GLY A 313 13.18 -35.56 3.17
CA GLY A 313 13.42 -36.59 4.18
C GLY A 313 12.57 -37.85 3.93
N GLY A 314 11.31 -37.70 3.53
CA GLY A 314 10.44 -38.82 3.15
C GLY A 314 10.96 -39.58 1.93
N LEU A 315 11.45 -38.89 0.91
CA LEU A 315 12.11 -39.54 -0.24
C LEU A 315 13.37 -40.30 0.18
N LEU A 316 14.18 -39.71 1.07
CA LEU A 316 15.37 -40.36 1.63
C LEU A 316 15.00 -41.63 2.43
N PHE A 317 13.92 -41.58 3.20
CA PHE A 317 13.45 -42.73 3.97
C PHE A 317 12.96 -43.88 3.08
N LEU A 318 12.33 -43.58 1.94
CA LEU A 318 11.95 -44.62 0.97
C LEU A 318 13.18 -45.36 0.40
N THR A 319 14.33 -44.68 0.30
CA THR A 319 15.59 -45.31 -0.13
C THR A 319 16.35 -45.99 1.02
N PHE A 320 16.32 -45.42 2.22
CA PHE A 320 17.02 -45.89 3.41
C PHE A 320 16.05 -45.90 4.61
N PRO A 321 15.30 -47.00 4.81
CA PRO A 321 14.27 -47.10 5.85
C PRO A 321 14.89 -47.35 7.24
N GLU A 322 15.70 -46.39 7.71
CA GLU A 322 16.42 -46.46 8.98
C GLU A 322 15.84 -45.48 10.01
N LEU A 323 15.94 -45.84 11.30
CA LEU A 323 15.52 -44.99 12.42
C LEU A 323 16.21 -43.62 12.39
N LEU A 324 17.49 -43.56 11.98
CA LEU A 324 18.24 -42.30 11.91
C LEU A 324 17.62 -41.31 10.90
N VAL A 325 17.09 -41.80 9.78
CA VAL A 325 16.38 -40.95 8.82
C VAL A 325 15.08 -40.40 9.42
N LEU A 326 14.34 -41.21 10.17
CA LEU A 326 13.15 -40.76 10.90
C LEU A 326 13.48 -39.77 12.02
N VAL A 327 14.62 -39.93 12.71
CA VAL A 327 15.14 -38.94 13.66
C VAL A 327 15.38 -37.60 12.97
N ILE A 328 15.98 -37.61 11.77
CA ILE A 328 16.21 -36.38 10.98
C ILE A 328 14.88 -35.75 10.56
N ILE A 329 13.93 -36.52 10.01
CA ILE A 329 12.61 -36.01 9.61
C ILE A 329 11.88 -35.43 10.82
N LYS A 330 11.90 -36.13 11.96
CA LYS A 330 11.29 -35.68 13.21
C LYS A 330 11.96 -34.43 13.77
N GLY A 331 13.28 -34.32 13.63
CA GLY A 331 14.05 -33.13 13.98
C GLY A 331 13.72 -31.94 13.09
N ILE A 332 13.57 -32.15 11.78
CA ILE A 332 13.09 -31.13 10.85
C ILE A 332 11.69 -30.66 11.26
N ASP A 333 10.75 -31.58 11.49
CA ASP A 333 9.40 -31.25 11.96
C ASP A 333 9.46 -30.45 13.26
N GLY A 334 10.12 -30.95 14.31
CA GLY A 334 10.20 -30.27 15.60
C GLY A 334 10.89 -28.90 15.52
N SER A 335 12.07 -28.83 14.90
CA SER A 335 12.90 -27.63 14.90
C SER A 335 12.39 -26.55 13.95
N PHE A 336 12.12 -26.88 12.68
CA PHE A 336 11.69 -25.88 11.70
C PHE A 336 10.25 -25.45 11.92
N LYS A 337 9.38 -26.32 12.45
CA LYS A 337 8.00 -25.94 12.81
C LYS A 337 7.98 -24.89 13.90
N GLN A 338 8.78 -25.05 14.95
CA GLN A 338 8.81 -24.11 16.09
C GLN A 338 9.61 -22.82 15.82
N SER A 339 10.51 -22.83 14.85
CA SER A 339 11.33 -21.67 14.49
C SER A 339 10.79 -20.97 13.23
N ILE A 340 11.24 -21.42 12.07
CA ILE A 340 11.00 -20.83 10.75
C ILE A 340 9.52 -20.76 10.41
N ASN A 341 8.81 -21.90 10.48
CA ASN A 341 7.41 -21.99 10.06
C ASN A 341 6.51 -21.17 10.98
N LYS A 342 6.74 -21.25 12.30
CA LYS A 342 6.01 -20.44 13.29
C LYS A 342 6.18 -18.95 13.02
N ALA A 343 7.41 -18.47 12.81
CA ALA A 343 7.67 -17.07 12.48
C ALA A 343 6.94 -16.64 11.19
N ALA A 344 6.98 -17.47 10.14
CA ALA A 344 6.32 -17.17 8.89
C ALA A 344 4.78 -17.16 9.01
N ILE A 345 4.18 -18.09 9.76
CA ILE A 345 2.73 -18.08 10.02
C ILE A 345 2.33 -16.81 10.80
N GLU A 346 3.08 -16.43 11.84
CA GLU A 346 2.80 -15.22 12.64
C GLU A 346 2.81 -13.94 11.81
N LEU A 347 3.78 -13.83 10.89
CA LEU A 347 3.88 -12.73 9.94
C LEU A 347 2.75 -12.78 8.91
N SER A 348 2.39 -13.96 8.42
CA SER A 348 1.31 -14.10 7.44
C SER A 348 -0.06 -13.65 7.98
N ILE A 349 -0.27 -13.71 9.30
CA ILE A 349 -1.51 -13.28 9.97
C ILE A 349 -1.49 -11.77 10.29
N MET A 350 -0.34 -11.10 10.19
CA MET A 350 -0.20 -9.66 10.50
C MET A 350 -1.16 -8.70 9.76
N PRO A 351 -1.53 -8.93 8.49
CA PRO A 351 -2.42 -8.02 7.75
C PRO A 351 -3.86 -8.04 8.26
N ILE A 352 -4.22 -8.95 9.16
CA ILE A 352 -5.58 -9.15 9.64
C ILE A 352 -5.82 -8.23 10.86
N PRO A 353 -6.95 -7.50 10.92
CA PRO A 353 -7.32 -6.67 12.07
C PRO A 353 -7.26 -7.45 13.39
N LEU A 354 -6.75 -6.82 14.44
CA LEU A 354 -6.44 -7.46 15.73
C LEU A 354 -7.62 -8.24 16.33
N ASP A 355 -8.84 -7.72 16.22
CA ASP A 355 -10.03 -8.37 16.77
C ASP A 355 -10.37 -9.67 16.05
N VAL A 356 -10.10 -9.78 14.75
CA VAL A 356 -10.30 -11.00 13.96
C VAL A 356 -9.11 -11.96 14.15
N LYS A 357 -7.89 -11.41 14.19
CA LYS A 357 -6.64 -12.16 14.37
C LYS A 357 -6.67 -13.01 15.65
N ASN A 358 -7.04 -12.41 16.79
CA ASN A 358 -7.01 -13.11 18.07
C ASN A 358 -8.02 -14.28 18.11
N GLN A 359 -9.20 -14.10 17.53
CA GLN A 359 -10.25 -15.13 17.49
C GLN A 359 -9.89 -16.27 16.55
N ALA A 360 -9.50 -15.95 15.31
CA ALA A 360 -9.15 -16.94 14.32
C ALA A 360 -7.92 -17.75 14.73
N LYS A 361 -6.90 -17.08 15.30
CA LYS A 361 -5.68 -17.74 15.76
C LYS A 361 -5.96 -18.75 16.88
N SER A 362 -6.70 -18.35 17.91
CA SER A 362 -7.03 -19.27 19.01
C SER A 362 -7.80 -20.50 18.53
N PHE A 363 -8.67 -20.34 17.52
CA PHE A 363 -9.39 -21.45 16.91
C PHE A 363 -8.46 -22.36 16.11
N ILE A 364 -7.57 -21.78 15.29
CA ILE A 364 -6.58 -22.53 14.50
C ILE A 364 -5.63 -23.31 15.41
N ASP A 365 -5.11 -22.69 16.47
CA ASP A 365 -4.10 -23.32 17.33
C ASP A 365 -4.66 -24.50 18.16
N VAL A 366 -5.97 -24.50 18.48
CA VAL A 366 -6.57 -25.51 19.38
C VAL A 366 -7.49 -26.47 18.63
N VAL A 367 -8.47 -25.94 17.90
CA VAL A 367 -9.53 -26.77 17.30
C VAL A 367 -9.01 -27.46 16.04
N VAL A 368 -8.30 -26.73 15.17
CA VAL A 368 -7.74 -27.31 13.94
C VAL A 368 -6.66 -28.35 14.27
N ASP A 369 -5.81 -28.10 15.27
CA ASP A 369 -4.82 -29.07 15.76
C ASP A 369 -5.47 -30.37 16.26
N SER A 370 -6.54 -30.25 17.06
CA SER A 370 -7.26 -31.41 17.60
C SER A 370 -7.96 -32.22 16.49
N ILE A 371 -8.63 -31.55 15.55
CA ILE A 371 -9.29 -32.21 14.40
C ILE A 371 -8.26 -32.91 13.52
N ALA A 372 -7.14 -32.24 13.21
CA ALA A 372 -6.08 -32.82 12.40
C ALA A 372 -5.44 -34.05 13.07
N THR A 373 -5.25 -34.00 14.40
CA THR A 373 -4.77 -35.14 15.19
C THR A 373 -5.75 -36.33 15.13
N GLY A 374 -7.04 -36.07 15.30
CA GLY A 374 -8.07 -37.12 15.17
C GLY A 374 -8.14 -37.71 13.77
N PHE A 375 -8.02 -36.86 12.74
CA PHE A 375 -8.00 -37.31 11.34
C PHE A 375 -6.74 -38.12 11.02
N ALA A 376 -5.58 -37.78 11.57
CA ALA A 376 -4.38 -38.61 11.49
C ALA A 376 -4.59 -39.98 12.15
N GLY A 377 -5.21 -40.03 13.34
CA GLY A 377 -5.58 -41.28 14.01
C GLY A 377 -6.53 -42.14 13.16
N PHE A 378 -7.55 -41.53 12.55
CA PHE A 378 -8.45 -42.21 11.63
C PHE A 378 -7.73 -42.79 10.40
N LEU A 379 -6.86 -42.00 9.77
CA LEU A 379 -6.07 -42.47 8.62
C LEU A 379 -5.18 -43.64 8.99
N LEU A 380 -4.44 -43.54 10.11
CA LEU A 380 -3.58 -44.61 10.58
C LEU A 380 -4.40 -45.88 10.88
N MET A 381 -5.56 -45.75 11.52
CA MET A 381 -6.45 -46.90 11.77
C MET A 381 -6.95 -47.53 10.46
N PHE A 382 -7.31 -46.72 9.47
CA PHE A 382 -7.77 -47.22 8.19
C PHE A 382 -6.65 -47.95 7.42
N PHE A 383 -5.44 -47.37 7.34
CA PHE A 383 -4.35 -47.93 6.53
C PHE A 383 -3.58 -49.05 7.23
N ILE A 384 -3.38 -48.97 8.55
CA ILE A 384 -2.57 -49.95 9.28
C ILE A 384 -3.45 -51.09 9.79
N ILE A 385 -4.55 -50.78 10.48
CA ILE A 385 -5.35 -51.81 11.15
C ILE A 385 -6.31 -52.50 10.16
N LYS A 386 -6.96 -51.74 9.28
CA LYS A 386 -7.98 -52.30 8.37
C LYS A 386 -7.41 -52.85 7.06
N LEU A 387 -6.36 -52.23 6.53
CA LEU A 387 -5.72 -52.62 5.26
C LEU A 387 -4.42 -53.41 5.45
N ASP A 388 -3.94 -53.57 6.68
CA ASP A 388 -2.72 -54.32 7.05
C ASP A 388 -1.48 -53.88 6.25
N LEU A 389 -1.37 -52.57 5.97
CA LEU A 389 -0.24 -52.02 5.22
C LEU A 389 0.97 -51.81 6.13
N SER A 390 2.16 -52.07 5.58
CA SER A 390 3.41 -51.81 6.31
C SER A 390 3.59 -50.32 6.63
N THR A 391 4.29 -50.02 7.72
CA THR A 391 4.50 -48.65 8.20
C THR A 391 5.32 -47.77 7.25
N ALA A 392 6.00 -48.37 6.26
CA ALA A 392 6.66 -47.66 5.16
C ALA A 392 5.66 -46.94 4.22
N TYR A 393 4.44 -47.47 4.04
CA TYR A 393 3.41 -46.84 3.20
C TYR A 393 2.90 -45.52 3.78
N ILE A 394 3.06 -45.30 5.09
CA ILE A 394 2.74 -44.01 5.72
C ILE A 394 3.60 -42.89 5.13
N THR A 395 4.84 -43.17 4.68
CA THR A 395 5.70 -42.18 4.02
C THR A 395 5.10 -41.70 2.69
N VAL A 396 4.44 -42.59 1.94
CA VAL A 396 3.73 -42.23 0.70
C VAL A 396 2.56 -41.30 1.00
N ILE A 397 1.81 -41.58 2.07
CA ILE A 397 0.71 -40.73 2.55
C ILE A 397 1.26 -39.36 3.00
N VAL A 398 2.37 -39.34 3.72
CA VAL A 398 3.07 -38.10 4.11
C VAL A 398 3.45 -37.30 2.87
N LEU A 399 4.05 -37.91 1.85
CA LEU A 399 4.43 -37.23 0.59
C LEU A 399 3.21 -36.67 -0.14
N PHE A 400 2.09 -37.39 -0.17
CA PHE A 400 0.82 -36.90 -0.73
C PHE A 400 0.31 -35.65 -0.01
N PHE A 401 0.27 -35.66 1.33
CA PHE A 401 -0.14 -34.49 2.10
C PHE A 401 0.87 -33.33 2.03
N VAL A 402 2.17 -33.62 1.92
CA VAL A 402 3.21 -32.61 1.67
C VAL A 402 3.00 -31.94 0.31
N PHE A 403 2.63 -32.68 -0.74
CA PHE A 403 2.30 -32.10 -2.03
C PHE A 403 1.09 -31.15 -1.93
N ILE A 404 0.02 -31.56 -1.25
CA ILE A 404 -1.15 -30.70 -1.00
C ILE A 404 -0.74 -29.47 -0.17
N TRP A 405 0.10 -29.65 0.85
CA TRP A 405 0.61 -28.58 1.69
C TRP A 405 1.32 -27.50 0.86
N ILE A 406 2.20 -27.91 -0.06
CA ILE A 406 2.92 -27.00 -0.96
C ILE A 406 1.92 -26.23 -1.86
N LEU A 407 0.92 -26.90 -2.43
CA LEU A 407 -0.12 -26.25 -3.24
C LEU A 407 -0.91 -25.19 -2.45
N LEU A 408 -1.25 -25.48 -1.19
CA LEU A 408 -1.95 -24.52 -0.33
C LEU A 408 -1.08 -23.29 -0.01
N ILE A 409 0.22 -23.46 0.20
CA ILE A 409 1.14 -22.34 0.44
C ILE A 409 1.21 -21.41 -0.78
N TYR A 410 1.21 -21.95 -2.00
CA TYR A 410 1.13 -21.12 -3.20
C TYR A 410 -0.17 -20.32 -3.28
N ARG A 411 -1.31 -20.92 -2.94
CA ARG A 411 -2.61 -20.21 -2.88
C ARG A 411 -2.70 -19.18 -1.76
N LEU A 412 -2.03 -19.44 -0.63
CA LEU A 412 -1.94 -18.50 0.49
C LEU A 412 -1.26 -17.20 0.06
N ARG A 413 -0.23 -17.28 -0.79
CA ARG A 413 0.49 -16.09 -1.28
C ARG A 413 -0.45 -15.08 -1.94
N GLU A 414 -1.30 -15.52 -2.85
CA GLU A 414 -2.26 -14.63 -3.52
C GLU A 414 -3.28 -14.02 -2.53
N ALA A 415 -3.84 -14.85 -1.65
CA ALA A 415 -4.82 -14.39 -0.66
C ALA A 415 -4.23 -13.43 0.39
N TYR A 416 -2.94 -13.57 0.69
CA TYR A 416 -2.18 -12.69 1.58
C TYR A 416 -2.09 -11.27 1.00
N PHE A 417 -1.73 -11.15 -0.28
CA PHE A 417 -1.68 -9.86 -0.99
C PHE A 417 -3.06 -9.17 -1.05
N ASP A 418 -4.10 -9.93 -1.38
CA ASP A 418 -5.47 -9.40 -1.43
C ASP A 418 -5.96 -8.90 -0.07
N SER A 419 -5.53 -9.55 1.01
CA SER A 419 -5.89 -9.14 2.37
C SER A 419 -5.27 -7.80 2.74
N PHE A 420 -4.01 -7.53 2.37
CA PHE A 420 -3.42 -6.21 2.53
C PHE A 420 -4.16 -5.14 1.74
N LYS A 421 -4.46 -5.40 0.46
CA LYS A 421 -5.19 -4.45 -0.39
C LYS A 421 -6.52 -4.08 0.24
N LYS A 422 -7.29 -5.08 0.66
CA LYS A 422 -8.59 -4.89 1.33
C LYS A 422 -8.46 -4.17 2.67
N ASN A 423 -7.43 -4.45 3.47
CA ASN A 423 -7.26 -3.77 4.75
C ASN A 423 -6.85 -2.29 4.56
N ILE A 424 -5.92 -2.01 3.65
CA ILE A 424 -5.56 -0.62 3.29
C ILE A 424 -6.79 0.11 2.78
N GLN A 425 -7.54 -0.47 1.83
CA GLN A 425 -8.79 0.11 1.32
C GLN A 425 -9.80 0.35 2.44
N LYS A 426 -10.11 -0.66 3.26
CA LYS A 426 -11.06 -0.51 4.37
C LYS A 426 -10.64 0.57 5.37
N THR A 427 -9.35 0.64 5.69
CA THR A 427 -8.80 1.64 6.60
C THR A 427 -8.89 3.04 6.00
N LEU A 428 -8.58 3.18 4.71
CA LEU A 428 -8.70 4.42 3.98
C LEU A 428 -10.16 4.84 3.79
N THR A 429 -11.07 3.92 3.46
CA THR A 429 -12.51 4.19 3.32
C THR A 429 -13.12 4.59 4.66
N TYR A 430 -12.80 3.93 5.77
CA TYR A 430 -13.28 4.35 7.10
C TYR A 430 -12.73 5.74 7.51
N SER A 431 -11.48 6.03 7.13
CA SER A 431 -10.85 7.35 7.34
C SER A 431 -11.40 8.42 6.40
N ALA A 432 -11.82 8.02 5.20
CA ALA A 432 -12.46 8.87 4.21
C ALA A 432 -13.92 9.12 4.61
N ASP A 433 -14.72 8.12 4.98
CA ASP A 433 -16.11 8.28 5.45
C ASP A 433 -16.21 9.19 6.68
N SER A 434 -15.20 9.18 7.55
CA SER A 434 -15.11 10.11 8.68
C SER A 434 -14.69 11.55 8.30
N LYS A 435 -14.07 11.77 7.12
CA LYS A 435 -13.73 13.10 6.56
C LYS A 435 -14.64 13.53 5.38
N GLU A 436 -15.39 12.61 4.77
CA GLU A 436 -16.13 12.73 3.50
C GLU A 436 -17.59 12.25 3.59
N ALA A 437 -18.21 12.29 4.78
CA ALA A 437 -19.68 12.36 4.91
C ALA A 437 -20.31 13.63 4.27
N LYS A 438 -19.66 14.21 3.24
CA LYS A 438 -20.05 15.40 2.48
C LYS A 438 -19.79 15.34 0.97
N LYS A 439 -19.62 14.16 0.35
CA LYS A 439 -19.72 14.05 -1.12
C LYS A 439 -20.60 12.89 -1.54
N ARG A 440 -21.87 13.21 -1.78
CA ARG A 440 -22.86 12.31 -2.39
C ARG A 440 -22.41 11.88 -3.78
N GLU A 441 -22.50 10.59 -4.06
CA GLU A 441 -22.56 10.05 -5.42
C GLU A 441 -23.74 10.71 -6.13
N ILE A 442 -23.46 11.39 -7.25
CA ILE A 442 -24.46 12.14 -8.00
C ILE A 442 -25.25 11.12 -8.84
N ASN A 443 -26.46 10.80 -8.38
CA ASN A 443 -27.43 10.03 -9.17
C ASN A 443 -27.94 10.85 -10.36
N LEU A 444 -28.48 10.20 -11.41
CA LEU A 444 -29.16 10.89 -12.53
C LEU A 444 -30.27 11.85 -12.06
N SER A 445 -30.89 11.58 -10.91
CA SER A 445 -31.81 12.48 -10.23
C SER A 445 -31.13 13.78 -9.77
N ASP A 446 -29.92 13.69 -9.22
CA ASP A 446 -29.16 14.84 -8.75
C ASP A 446 -28.72 15.73 -9.92
N ILE A 447 -28.40 15.13 -11.07
CA ILE A 447 -28.16 15.87 -12.31
C ILE A 447 -29.40 16.67 -12.71
N LYS A 448 -30.59 16.04 -12.73
CA LYS A 448 -31.85 16.74 -13.04
C LYS A 448 -32.16 17.85 -12.04
N ILE A 449 -31.84 17.65 -10.75
CA ILE A 449 -31.99 18.68 -9.70
C ILE A 449 -31.05 19.85 -9.96
N VAL A 450 -29.76 19.59 -10.24
CA VAL A 450 -28.78 20.64 -10.54
C VAL A 450 -29.18 21.41 -11.80
N LEU A 451 -29.69 20.74 -12.84
CA LEU A 451 -30.16 21.42 -14.05
C LEU A 451 -31.42 22.28 -13.80
N LYS A 452 -32.32 21.90 -12.87
CA LYS A 452 -33.53 22.69 -12.56
C LYS A 452 -33.32 23.80 -11.55
N GLN A 453 -32.51 23.56 -10.52
CA GLN A 453 -32.42 24.40 -9.31
C GLN A 453 -30.99 24.86 -8.98
N GLY A 454 -29.99 24.44 -9.77
CA GLY A 454 -28.60 24.83 -9.56
C GLY A 454 -28.36 26.31 -9.83
N ASN A 455 -27.36 26.88 -9.16
CA ASN A 455 -26.88 28.23 -9.51
C ASN A 455 -26.19 28.22 -10.90
N GLU A 456 -26.00 29.41 -11.49
CA GLU A 456 -25.46 29.55 -12.86
C GLU A 456 -24.16 28.76 -13.07
N SER A 457 -23.25 28.80 -12.10
CA SER A 457 -21.98 28.06 -12.16
C SER A 457 -22.15 26.53 -12.08
N ALA A 458 -23.08 26.04 -11.28
CA ALA A 458 -23.33 24.60 -11.12
C ALA A 458 -23.97 24.02 -12.37
N VAL A 459 -24.94 24.74 -12.97
CA VAL A 459 -25.58 24.35 -14.24
C VAL A 459 -24.55 24.32 -15.37
N LEU A 460 -23.74 25.37 -15.52
CA LEU A 460 -22.71 25.42 -16.56
C LEU A 460 -21.67 24.31 -16.42
N ASN A 461 -21.18 24.05 -15.21
CA ASN A 461 -20.25 22.94 -14.96
C ASN A 461 -20.91 21.58 -15.23
N MET A 462 -22.20 21.42 -14.94
CA MET A 462 -22.92 20.19 -15.21
C MET A 462 -23.08 19.96 -16.72
N LEU A 463 -23.50 20.98 -17.47
CA LEU A 463 -23.61 20.92 -18.93
C LEU A 463 -22.26 20.66 -19.60
N ASP A 464 -21.18 21.30 -19.14
CA ASP A 464 -19.82 21.08 -19.67
C ASP A 464 -19.37 19.63 -19.48
N ARG A 465 -19.71 19.00 -18.35
CA ARG A 465 -19.43 17.58 -18.10
C ARG A 465 -20.28 16.64 -18.97
N LEU A 466 -21.45 17.10 -19.42
CA LEU A 466 -22.39 16.31 -20.23
C LEU A 466 -22.09 16.39 -21.73
N LYS A 467 -21.27 17.34 -22.20
CA LYS A 467 -20.96 17.53 -23.63
C LYS A 467 -20.49 16.26 -24.36
N ASP A 468 -19.75 15.41 -23.66
CA ASP A 468 -19.22 14.16 -24.23
C ASP A 468 -20.22 12.97 -24.15
N TYR A 469 -21.39 13.15 -23.52
CA TYR A 469 -22.37 12.09 -23.25
C TYR A 469 -23.74 12.38 -23.88
N LYS A 470 -24.14 11.57 -24.88
CA LYS A 470 -25.45 11.62 -25.53
C LYS A 470 -26.55 10.97 -24.66
N ILE A 471 -26.95 11.61 -23.56
CA ILE A 471 -27.97 11.08 -22.64
C ILE A 471 -29.37 11.63 -23.02
N LYS A 472 -30.16 10.84 -23.75
CA LYS A 472 -31.53 11.22 -24.18
C LYS A 472 -32.45 11.60 -22.99
N ASP A 473 -32.34 10.94 -21.85
CA ASP A 473 -33.18 11.21 -20.66
C ASP A 473 -33.06 12.63 -20.08
N LEU A 474 -31.98 13.34 -20.41
CA LEU A 474 -31.72 14.71 -19.96
C LEU A 474 -32.21 15.76 -20.98
N GLN A 475 -32.47 15.37 -22.23
CA GLN A 475 -32.88 16.26 -23.34
C GLN A 475 -34.05 17.16 -22.92
N LYS A 476 -35.14 16.60 -22.39
CA LYS A 476 -36.29 17.37 -21.90
C LYS A 476 -35.93 18.38 -20.80
N SER A 477 -34.98 18.04 -19.93
CA SER A 477 -34.54 18.94 -18.84
C SER A 477 -33.65 20.06 -19.37
N VAL A 478 -32.86 19.80 -20.42
CA VAL A 478 -32.00 20.80 -21.06
C VAL A 478 -32.79 21.72 -21.99
N ILE A 479 -33.85 21.25 -22.66
CA ILE A 479 -34.73 22.11 -23.48
C ILE A 479 -35.35 23.22 -22.63
N LEU A 480 -35.72 22.95 -21.37
CA LEU A 480 -36.23 23.95 -20.43
C LEU A 480 -35.20 25.06 -20.12
N LEU A 481 -33.90 24.77 -20.26
CA LEU A 481 -32.84 25.75 -20.01
C LEU A 481 -32.73 26.82 -21.10
N LEU A 482 -33.37 26.64 -22.27
CA LEU A 482 -33.42 27.66 -23.32
C LEU A 482 -34.21 28.90 -22.87
N GLU A 483 -35.09 28.76 -21.89
CA GLU A 483 -35.89 29.84 -21.29
C GLU A 483 -35.21 30.48 -20.07
N HIS A 484 -34.04 29.97 -19.64
CA HIS A 484 -33.34 30.43 -18.44
C HIS A 484 -32.83 31.88 -18.55
N PRO A 485 -32.85 32.72 -17.49
CA PRO A 485 -32.46 34.14 -17.58
C PRO A 485 -31.01 34.40 -18.00
N SER A 486 -30.07 33.48 -17.71
CA SER A 486 -28.67 33.61 -18.15
C SER A 486 -28.46 33.12 -19.58
N ASN A 487 -28.02 34.03 -20.47
CA ASN A 487 -27.63 33.70 -21.86
C ASN A 487 -26.50 32.66 -21.93
N LYS A 488 -25.59 32.61 -20.94
CA LYS A 488 -24.51 31.61 -20.93
C LYS A 488 -25.06 30.18 -20.82
N ILE A 489 -26.12 30.00 -20.03
CA ILE A 489 -26.79 28.71 -19.89
C ILE A 489 -27.53 28.36 -21.18
N LYS A 490 -28.23 29.32 -21.80
CA LYS A 490 -28.88 29.10 -23.11
C LYS A 490 -27.89 28.63 -24.18
N ILE A 491 -26.71 29.26 -24.25
CA ILE A 491 -25.62 28.86 -25.14
C ILE A 491 -25.17 27.42 -24.86
N ALA A 492 -24.87 27.09 -23.60
CA ALA A 492 -24.42 25.75 -23.23
C ALA A 492 -25.51 24.68 -23.45
N ALA A 493 -26.78 25.03 -23.28
CA ALA A 493 -27.92 24.17 -23.57
C ALA A 493 -28.07 23.93 -25.08
N LEU A 494 -27.95 24.97 -25.92
CA LEU A 494 -27.94 24.82 -27.39
C LEU A 494 -26.80 23.92 -27.86
N GLU A 495 -25.58 24.10 -27.35
CA GLU A 495 -24.43 23.24 -27.68
C GLU A 495 -24.65 21.77 -27.31
N TYR A 496 -25.35 21.50 -26.20
CA TYR A 496 -25.70 20.14 -25.82
C TYR A 496 -26.77 19.54 -26.74
N LEU A 497 -27.77 20.36 -27.12
CA LEU A 497 -28.90 19.93 -27.95
C LEU A 497 -28.51 19.74 -29.43
N GLU A 498 -27.50 20.44 -29.94
CA GLU A 498 -26.97 20.34 -31.31
C GLU A 498 -26.57 18.91 -31.72
N VAL A 499 -26.33 18.02 -30.75
CA VAL A 499 -25.90 16.64 -30.98
C VAL A 499 -27.06 15.67 -31.28
N PHE A 500 -28.31 16.13 -31.10
CA PHE A 500 -29.52 15.32 -31.27
C PHE A 500 -30.33 15.80 -32.49
N ASP A 501 -30.61 14.88 -33.41
CA ASP A 501 -31.33 15.16 -34.66
C ASP A 501 -32.88 15.20 -34.46
N ASP A 502 -33.41 14.70 -33.35
CA ASP A 502 -34.84 14.51 -33.07
C ASP A 502 -35.47 15.65 -32.22
N ASN A 503 -34.87 16.83 -32.22
CA ASN A 503 -35.31 17.95 -31.40
C ASN A 503 -36.39 18.83 -32.06
N ASP A 504 -37.60 18.85 -31.52
CA ASP A 504 -38.63 19.83 -31.90
C ASP A 504 -38.48 21.14 -31.10
N ILE A 505 -37.43 21.91 -31.40
CA ILE A 505 -37.12 23.17 -30.70
C ILE A 505 -36.88 24.36 -31.63
N LEU A 506 -37.04 24.20 -32.95
CA LEU A 506 -36.73 25.25 -33.94
C LEU A 506 -37.44 26.57 -33.65
N GLU A 507 -38.73 26.53 -33.28
CA GLU A 507 -39.48 27.73 -32.88
C GLU A 507 -38.87 28.44 -31.67
N LYS A 508 -38.45 27.67 -30.66
CA LYS A 508 -37.78 28.22 -29.47
C LYS A 508 -36.43 28.83 -29.81
N VAL A 509 -35.69 28.24 -30.75
CA VAL A 509 -34.38 28.75 -31.18
C VAL A 509 -34.52 30.02 -32.04
N LEU A 510 -35.54 30.11 -32.89
CA LEU A 510 -35.86 31.32 -33.67
C LEU A 510 -36.08 32.54 -32.76
N LEU A 511 -36.73 32.35 -31.61
CA LEU A 511 -36.89 33.43 -30.62
C LEU A 511 -35.56 33.92 -30.03
N LEU A 512 -34.54 33.05 -29.95
CA LEU A 512 -33.22 33.40 -29.43
C LEU A 512 -32.40 34.26 -30.40
N VAL A 513 -32.71 34.24 -31.70
CA VAL A 513 -32.05 35.06 -32.74
C VAL A 513 -32.28 36.56 -32.50
N ASN A 514 -33.42 36.92 -31.89
CA ASN A 514 -33.75 38.32 -31.57
C ASN A 514 -33.17 38.80 -30.23
N SER A 515 -32.28 38.02 -29.61
CA SER A 515 -31.65 38.39 -28.34
C SER A 515 -30.51 39.40 -28.53
N LYS A 516 -30.31 40.30 -27.55
CA LYS A 516 -29.22 41.30 -27.58
C LYS A 516 -27.87 40.72 -27.10
N ASP A 517 -27.50 39.53 -27.58
CA ASP A 517 -26.26 38.83 -27.21
C ASP A 517 -25.62 38.14 -28.43
N ASP A 518 -24.52 38.69 -28.95
CA ASP A 518 -23.90 38.22 -30.20
C ASP A 518 -23.56 36.72 -30.20
N ILE A 519 -23.15 36.16 -29.05
CA ILE A 519 -22.75 34.75 -28.96
C ILE A 519 -23.98 33.85 -29.00
N LEU A 520 -25.05 34.25 -28.29
CA LEU A 520 -26.31 33.51 -28.29
C LEU A 520 -26.99 33.57 -29.66
N VAL A 521 -27.00 34.74 -30.30
CA VAL A 521 -27.55 34.91 -31.66
C VAL A 521 -26.78 34.08 -32.67
N TYR A 522 -25.44 34.11 -32.64
CA TYR A 522 -24.62 33.24 -33.48
C TYR A 522 -24.94 31.76 -33.25
N LYS A 523 -25.03 31.31 -31.99
CA LYS A 523 -25.33 29.91 -31.67
C LYS A 523 -26.74 29.48 -32.09
N ALA A 524 -27.72 30.37 -31.97
CA ALA A 524 -29.07 30.13 -32.47
C ALA A 524 -29.10 30.03 -34.01
N LEU A 525 -28.43 30.95 -34.70
CA LEU A 525 -28.28 30.94 -36.16
C LEU A 525 -27.53 29.71 -36.68
N GLU A 526 -26.47 29.28 -35.97
CA GLU A 526 -25.73 28.05 -36.27
C GLU A 526 -26.62 26.81 -36.12
N TYR A 527 -27.43 26.75 -35.05
CA TYR A 527 -28.39 25.66 -34.86
C TYR A 527 -29.43 25.62 -35.97
N ILE A 528 -30.01 26.77 -36.34
CA ILE A 528 -30.98 26.90 -37.44
C ILE A 528 -30.35 26.44 -38.75
N LEU A 529 -29.14 26.87 -39.08
CA LEU A 529 -28.45 26.49 -40.31
C LEU A 529 -28.14 24.98 -40.39
N GLY A 530 -28.01 24.30 -39.24
CA GLY A 530 -27.76 22.86 -39.18
C GLY A 530 -29.03 21.99 -39.14
N HIS A 531 -30.15 22.50 -38.62
CA HIS A 531 -31.33 21.69 -38.26
C HIS A 531 -32.64 22.18 -38.91
N SER A 532 -32.63 23.32 -39.60
CA SER A 532 -33.80 23.86 -40.30
C SER A 532 -33.91 23.32 -41.73
N PRO A 533 -35.12 23.16 -42.29
CA PRO A 533 -35.30 22.81 -43.71
C PRO A 533 -34.94 23.94 -44.70
N ILE A 534 -34.54 25.12 -44.22
CA ILE A 534 -34.18 26.28 -45.05
C ILE A 534 -32.86 26.01 -45.80
N THR A 535 -32.80 26.36 -47.08
CA THR A 535 -31.58 26.21 -47.87
C THR A 535 -30.48 27.18 -47.43
N GLU A 536 -29.20 26.83 -47.61
CA GLU A 536 -28.09 27.72 -47.23
C GLU A 536 -28.19 29.08 -47.95
N HIS A 537 -28.66 29.09 -49.20
CA HIS A 537 -28.89 30.32 -49.97
C HIS A 537 -29.96 31.21 -49.34
N ASP A 538 -31.13 30.65 -49.00
CA ASP A 538 -32.23 31.40 -48.39
C ASP A 538 -31.83 31.93 -47.00
N PHE A 539 -31.09 31.12 -46.24
CA PHE A 539 -30.57 31.51 -44.93
C PHE A 539 -29.67 32.75 -45.02
N PHE A 540 -28.64 32.73 -45.88
CA PHE A 540 -27.72 33.87 -45.99
C PHE A 540 -28.40 35.10 -46.61
N ASN A 541 -29.29 34.93 -47.59
CA ASN A 541 -30.05 36.06 -48.13
C ASN A 541 -30.94 36.72 -47.06
N THR A 542 -31.46 35.95 -46.10
CA THR A 542 -32.34 36.44 -45.04
C THR A 542 -31.58 37.17 -43.94
N TYR A 543 -30.46 36.61 -43.46
CA TYR A 543 -29.82 37.07 -42.21
C TYR A 543 -28.56 37.93 -42.41
N LEU A 544 -27.88 37.86 -43.56
CA LEU A 544 -26.55 38.46 -43.73
C LEU A 544 -26.59 40.00 -43.87
N ASP A 545 -27.68 40.55 -44.43
CA ASP A 545 -27.94 41.99 -44.60
C ASP A 545 -29.05 42.51 -43.67
N HIS A 546 -29.33 41.77 -42.58
CA HIS A 546 -30.35 42.13 -41.61
C HIS A 546 -30.05 43.48 -40.92
N HIS A 547 -31.09 44.28 -40.65
CA HIS A 547 -30.94 45.60 -40.00
C HIS A 547 -30.39 45.52 -38.57
N ASP A 548 -30.68 44.42 -37.86
CA ASP A 548 -30.11 44.15 -36.54
C ASP A 548 -28.65 43.67 -36.67
N GLU A 549 -27.73 44.45 -36.10
CA GLU A 549 -26.30 44.18 -36.10
C GLU A 549 -25.94 42.84 -35.42
N TYR A 550 -26.70 42.39 -34.40
CA TYR A 550 -26.45 41.11 -33.73
C TYR A 550 -26.66 39.94 -34.69
N ILE A 551 -27.73 40.00 -35.47
CA ILE A 551 -28.11 38.98 -36.44
C ILE A 551 -27.14 38.99 -37.62
N ALA A 552 -26.84 40.17 -38.18
CA ALA A 552 -25.90 40.30 -39.29
C ALA A 552 -24.49 39.84 -38.91
N ASN A 553 -24.00 40.15 -37.70
CA ASN A 553 -22.70 39.68 -37.21
C ASN A 553 -22.69 38.16 -37.00
N GLY A 554 -23.77 37.59 -36.44
CA GLY A 554 -23.92 36.15 -36.25
C GLY A 554 -23.96 35.40 -37.58
N ALA A 555 -24.69 35.92 -38.56
CA ALA A 555 -24.78 35.38 -39.92
C ALA A 555 -23.43 35.47 -40.66
N LEU A 556 -22.69 36.57 -40.50
CA LEU A 556 -21.34 36.72 -41.05
C LEU A 556 -20.35 35.69 -40.48
N LEU A 557 -20.44 35.41 -39.17
CA LEU A 557 -19.63 34.36 -38.55
C LEU A 557 -20.04 32.96 -39.03
N ALA A 558 -21.34 32.68 -39.14
CA ALA A 558 -21.84 31.43 -39.71
C ALA A 558 -21.36 31.23 -41.16
N LEU A 559 -21.40 32.29 -41.98
CA LEU A 559 -20.86 32.30 -43.33
C LEU A 559 -19.35 32.01 -43.33
N ALA A 560 -18.57 32.67 -42.48
CA ALA A 560 -17.14 32.43 -42.38
C ALA A 560 -16.81 30.98 -42.01
N LYS A 561 -17.56 30.38 -41.09
CA LYS A 561 -17.39 28.98 -40.68
C LYS A 561 -17.79 27.99 -41.78
N LYS A 562 -18.95 28.15 -42.40
CA LYS A 562 -19.43 27.27 -43.48
C LYS A 562 -18.59 27.38 -44.76
N SER A 563 -18.05 28.57 -45.04
CA SER A 563 -17.19 28.81 -46.20
C SER A 563 -15.72 28.42 -45.98
N GLU A 564 -15.35 27.80 -44.85
CA GLU A 564 -13.96 27.40 -44.58
C GLU A 564 -13.38 26.55 -45.72
N ASN A 565 -14.18 25.57 -46.21
CA ASN A 565 -13.82 24.70 -47.33
C ASN A 565 -14.72 24.88 -48.57
N ASN A 566 -15.66 25.84 -48.56
CA ASN A 566 -16.58 26.09 -49.67
C ASN A 566 -16.28 27.46 -50.32
N TYR A 567 -15.45 27.45 -51.36
CA TYR A 567 -15.02 28.65 -52.08
C TYR A 567 -16.18 29.33 -52.82
N TYR A 568 -17.12 28.56 -53.38
CA TYR A 568 -18.28 29.10 -54.08
C TYR A 568 -19.14 29.98 -53.16
N LEU A 569 -19.45 29.49 -51.96
CA LEU A 569 -20.22 30.23 -50.95
C LEU A 569 -19.49 31.51 -50.52
N ARG A 570 -18.16 31.45 -50.38
CA ARG A 570 -17.30 32.58 -49.99
C ARG A 570 -17.37 33.73 -50.98
N ASP A 571 -17.25 33.41 -52.27
CA ASP A 571 -17.20 34.40 -53.35
C ASP A 571 -18.61 34.94 -53.66
N THR A 572 -19.62 34.07 -53.68
CA THR A 572 -21.03 34.44 -53.91
C THR A 572 -21.53 35.50 -52.93
N TYR A 573 -21.14 35.40 -51.65
CA TYR A 573 -21.55 36.33 -50.60
C TYR A 573 -20.49 37.39 -50.25
N TYR A 574 -19.45 37.53 -51.07
CA TYR A 574 -18.40 38.55 -50.95
C TYR A 574 -17.77 38.63 -49.53
N LEU A 575 -17.51 37.48 -48.90
CA LEU A 575 -17.07 37.41 -47.50
C LEU A 575 -15.84 38.31 -47.23
N LYS A 576 -14.88 38.33 -48.14
CA LYS A 576 -13.65 39.12 -48.03
C LYS A 576 -13.95 40.62 -47.91
N SER A 577 -14.73 41.16 -48.85
CA SER A 577 -15.11 42.58 -48.88
C SER A 577 -15.95 42.96 -47.66
N ARG A 578 -16.84 42.07 -47.19
CA ARG A 578 -17.64 42.28 -45.98
C ARG A 578 -16.77 42.35 -44.73
N LEU A 579 -15.79 41.45 -44.59
CA LEU A 579 -14.83 41.49 -43.48
C LEU A 579 -13.97 42.74 -43.51
N GLU A 580 -13.41 43.12 -44.67
CA GLU A 580 -12.59 44.32 -44.82
C GLU A 580 -13.38 45.61 -44.49
N SER A 581 -14.61 45.72 -44.99
CA SER A 581 -15.51 46.82 -44.67
C SER A 581 -15.83 46.90 -43.17
N LYS A 582 -16.13 45.75 -42.54
CA LYS A 582 -16.42 45.67 -41.10
C LYS A 582 -15.19 46.04 -40.27
N ILE A 583 -14.00 45.54 -40.62
CA ILE A 583 -12.75 45.90 -39.96
C ILE A 583 -12.52 47.40 -40.06
N LYS A 584 -12.62 47.98 -41.27
CA LYS A 584 -12.41 49.42 -41.50
C LYS A 584 -13.36 50.27 -40.66
N ARG A 585 -14.66 49.94 -40.63
CA ARG A 585 -15.66 50.61 -39.79
C ARG A 585 -15.30 50.55 -38.29
N LEU A 586 -14.89 49.38 -37.81
CA LEU A 586 -14.55 49.17 -36.39
C LEU A 586 -13.21 49.79 -35.98
N THR A 587 -12.29 50.01 -36.92
CA THR A 587 -11.01 50.70 -36.64
C THR A 587 -11.09 52.22 -36.75
N THR A 588 -12.15 52.78 -37.33
CA THR A 588 -12.32 54.24 -37.54
C THR A 588 -13.25 54.90 -36.53
N GLN A 589 -14.11 54.15 -35.85
CA GLN A 589 -14.89 54.63 -34.71
C GLN A 589 -14.06 54.47 -33.43
N ASP A 590 -13.70 55.59 -32.79
CA ASP A 590 -12.93 55.66 -31.53
C ASP A 590 -13.73 55.20 -30.28
N ASP A 591 -14.93 54.68 -30.49
CA ASP A 591 -15.80 54.17 -29.43
C ASP A 591 -15.42 52.76 -28.99
N SER A 592 -15.66 52.48 -27.70
CA SER A 592 -15.42 51.18 -27.10
C SER A 592 -16.17 50.07 -27.85
N ILE A 593 -15.47 49.38 -28.76
CA ILE A 593 -16.01 48.20 -29.46
C ILE A 593 -16.61 47.25 -28.43
N ARG A 594 -17.89 46.90 -28.62
CA ARG A 594 -18.56 45.89 -27.79
C ARG A 594 -17.72 44.60 -27.81
N GLU A 595 -17.32 44.10 -26.65
CA GLU A 595 -16.38 42.97 -26.54
C GLU A 595 -16.84 41.72 -27.32
N LYS A 596 -18.16 41.54 -27.44
CA LYS A 596 -18.78 40.41 -28.16
C LYS A 596 -18.76 40.56 -29.69
N VAL A 597 -18.76 41.79 -30.22
CA VAL A 597 -18.56 42.06 -31.66
C VAL A 597 -17.11 41.74 -32.05
N LEU A 598 -16.16 42.11 -31.19
CA LEU A 598 -14.75 41.75 -31.36
C LEU A 598 -14.56 40.22 -31.39
N PHE A 599 -15.28 39.47 -30.56
CA PHE A 599 -15.26 38.01 -30.59
C PHE A 599 -15.73 37.45 -31.94
N GLY A 600 -16.89 37.87 -32.42
CA GLY A 600 -17.44 37.43 -33.71
C GLY A 600 -16.50 37.76 -34.88
N LEU A 601 -15.89 38.94 -34.86
CA LEU A 601 -14.92 39.37 -35.86
C LEU A 601 -13.66 38.50 -35.87
N LEU A 602 -13.05 38.28 -34.70
CA LEU A 602 -11.81 37.49 -34.59
C LEU A 602 -12.03 36.04 -35.03
N LEU A 603 -13.17 35.44 -34.67
CA LEU A 603 -13.56 34.10 -35.14
C LEU A 603 -13.81 34.09 -36.65
N SER A 604 -14.48 35.10 -37.20
CA SER A 604 -14.75 35.18 -38.64
C SER A 604 -13.45 35.30 -39.44
N ILE A 605 -12.47 36.08 -38.96
CA ILE A 605 -11.12 36.15 -39.53
C ILE A 605 -10.42 34.78 -39.44
N ALA A 606 -10.59 34.07 -38.32
CA ALA A 606 -9.95 32.77 -38.13
C ALA A 606 -10.51 31.69 -39.07
N TYR A 607 -11.84 31.55 -39.16
CA TYR A 607 -12.49 30.56 -40.04
C TYR A 607 -12.31 30.91 -41.52
N SER A 608 -12.31 32.19 -41.90
CA SER A 608 -12.03 32.61 -43.28
C SER A 608 -10.56 32.43 -43.70
N ARG A 609 -9.66 32.11 -42.75
CA ARG A 609 -8.20 31.96 -42.95
C ARG A 609 -7.56 33.15 -43.68
N ASN A 610 -8.11 34.36 -43.49
CA ASN A 610 -7.61 35.56 -44.15
C ASN A 610 -6.34 36.08 -43.46
N THR A 611 -5.18 35.69 -44.01
CA THR A 611 -3.85 35.99 -43.46
C THR A 611 -3.57 37.49 -43.32
N ASN A 612 -4.19 38.35 -44.14
CA ASN A 612 -3.97 39.79 -44.14
C ASN A 612 -4.40 40.46 -42.82
N HIS A 613 -5.29 39.82 -42.06
CA HIS A 613 -5.82 40.34 -40.80
C HIS A 613 -5.34 39.59 -39.56
N TYR A 614 -4.36 38.70 -39.69
CA TYR A 614 -3.76 37.99 -38.55
C TYR A 614 -3.06 38.94 -37.57
N SER A 615 -2.62 40.12 -38.04
CA SER A 615 -2.09 41.19 -37.19
C SER A 615 -3.10 41.63 -36.11
N LEU A 616 -4.41 41.60 -36.41
CA LEU A 616 -5.46 41.94 -35.46
C LEU A 616 -5.60 40.88 -34.35
N ILE A 617 -5.45 39.60 -34.69
CA ILE A 617 -5.42 38.50 -33.72
C ILE A 617 -4.19 38.65 -32.83
N SER A 618 -2.99 38.85 -33.40
CA SER A 618 -1.75 39.07 -32.64
C SER A 618 -1.81 40.29 -31.72
N LYS A 619 -2.43 41.39 -32.15
CA LYS A 619 -2.64 42.59 -31.32
C LYS A 619 -3.51 42.26 -30.10
N ASN A 620 -4.60 41.51 -30.29
CA ASN A 620 -5.51 41.15 -29.21
C ASN A 620 -4.97 40.06 -28.26
N LEU A 621 -4.07 39.18 -28.73
CA LEU A 621 -3.33 38.25 -27.86
C LEU A 621 -2.46 38.98 -26.81
N LYS A 622 -2.06 40.23 -27.10
CA LYS A 622 -1.23 41.09 -26.23
C LYS A 622 -2.04 42.19 -25.52
N SER A 623 -3.37 42.15 -25.61
CA SER A 623 -4.25 43.14 -24.99
C SER A 623 -4.21 43.08 -23.46
N PRO A 624 -4.33 44.22 -22.75
CA PRO A 624 -4.50 44.22 -21.29
C PRO A 624 -5.87 43.67 -20.86
N LYS A 625 -6.87 43.62 -21.75
CA LYS A 625 -8.23 43.14 -21.45
C LYS A 625 -8.28 41.60 -21.50
N PRO A 626 -8.61 40.91 -20.38
CA PRO A 626 -8.60 39.44 -20.34
C PRO A 626 -9.58 38.76 -21.31
N THR A 627 -10.73 39.40 -21.57
CA THR A 627 -11.77 38.97 -22.50
C THR A 627 -11.26 38.95 -23.94
N SER A 628 -10.61 40.03 -24.39
CA SER A 628 -9.95 40.12 -25.69
C SER A 628 -8.90 39.03 -25.90
N VAL A 629 -8.06 38.78 -24.88
CA VAL A 629 -7.03 37.72 -24.94
C VAL A 629 -7.67 36.34 -25.09
N LYS A 630 -8.75 36.05 -24.35
CA LYS A 630 -9.48 34.78 -24.45
C LYS A 630 -10.05 34.56 -25.87
N PHE A 631 -10.67 35.59 -26.44
CA PHE A 631 -11.23 35.55 -27.78
C PHE A 631 -10.15 35.37 -28.86
N ALA A 632 -9.07 36.13 -28.77
CA ALA A 632 -7.94 36.01 -29.68
C ALA A 632 -7.22 34.65 -29.56
N THR A 633 -7.13 34.09 -28.35
CA THR A 633 -6.56 32.75 -28.12
C THR A 633 -7.39 31.67 -28.83
N THR A 634 -8.71 31.79 -28.77
CA THR A 634 -9.63 30.86 -29.45
C THR A 634 -9.50 30.98 -30.97
N ALA A 635 -9.52 32.21 -31.48
CA ALA A 635 -9.32 32.49 -32.90
C ALA A 635 -7.96 31.96 -33.41
N ALA A 636 -6.87 32.22 -32.68
CA ALA A 636 -5.54 31.72 -33.02
C ALA A 636 -5.50 30.18 -33.08
N GLY A 637 -6.13 29.50 -32.12
CA GLY A 637 -6.25 28.04 -32.13
C GLY A 637 -6.98 27.50 -33.37
N ILE A 638 -8.07 28.14 -33.79
CA ILE A 638 -8.83 27.76 -35.00
C ILE A 638 -7.96 27.90 -36.25
N THR A 639 -7.20 29.00 -36.38
CA THR A 639 -6.34 29.19 -37.56
C THR A 639 -5.28 28.11 -37.71
N SER A 640 -4.85 27.49 -36.60
CA SER A 640 -3.70 26.56 -36.56
C SER A 640 -2.43 27.11 -37.25
N SER A 641 -2.28 28.43 -37.30
CA SER A 641 -1.16 29.09 -37.99
C SER A 641 0.09 29.11 -37.11
N LYS A 642 1.24 28.75 -37.70
CA LYS A 642 2.55 28.71 -37.00
C LYS A 642 2.92 30.04 -36.35
N ILE A 643 2.45 31.16 -36.91
CA ILE A 643 2.76 32.53 -36.45
C ILE A 643 2.31 32.76 -35.00
N PHE A 644 1.20 32.14 -34.57
CA PHE A 644 0.66 32.36 -33.22
C PHE A 644 1.24 31.42 -32.15
N ILE A 645 2.01 30.39 -32.51
CA ILE A 645 2.48 29.38 -31.54
C ILE A 645 3.29 30.02 -30.41
N THR A 646 4.20 30.95 -30.74
CA THR A 646 5.04 31.62 -29.74
C THR A 646 4.22 32.52 -28.80
N ASP A 647 3.24 33.25 -29.34
CA ASP A 647 2.33 34.08 -28.54
C ASP A 647 1.45 33.20 -27.62
N LEU A 648 0.92 32.08 -28.14
CA LEU A 648 0.13 31.11 -27.37
C LEU A 648 0.96 30.43 -26.26
N LEU A 649 2.21 30.06 -26.54
CA LEU A 649 3.11 29.51 -25.52
C LEU A 649 3.37 30.52 -24.40
N ASN A 650 3.57 31.80 -24.72
CA ASN A 650 3.75 32.84 -23.71
C ASN A 650 2.53 33.01 -22.79
N LEU A 651 1.31 32.78 -23.29
CA LEU A 651 0.09 32.83 -22.49
C LEU A 651 -0.01 31.72 -21.43
N LEU A 652 0.78 30.63 -21.55
CA LEU A 652 0.83 29.56 -20.55
C LEU A 652 1.40 30.03 -19.19
N GLU A 653 2.19 31.11 -19.20
CA GLU A 653 2.75 31.72 -17.99
C GLU A 653 1.61 32.24 -17.09
N ASN A 654 0.61 32.92 -17.66
CA ASN A 654 -0.48 33.51 -16.93
C ASN A 654 -1.57 32.49 -16.58
N LYS A 655 -1.84 32.30 -15.28
CA LYS A 655 -2.86 31.36 -14.76
C LYS A 655 -4.26 31.61 -15.35
N ARG A 656 -4.62 32.87 -15.65
CA ARG A 656 -5.94 33.23 -16.19
C ARG A 656 -6.17 32.73 -17.62
N HIS A 657 -5.13 32.68 -18.45
CA HIS A 657 -5.23 32.34 -19.88
C HIS A 657 -4.72 30.93 -20.22
N ARG A 658 -4.04 30.28 -19.27
CA ARG A 658 -3.34 29.01 -19.48
C ARG A 658 -4.22 27.91 -20.05
N GLU A 659 -5.40 27.67 -19.50
CA GLU A 659 -6.26 26.57 -20.01
C GLU A 659 -6.74 26.87 -21.44
N SER A 660 -7.13 28.11 -21.75
CA SER A 660 -7.50 28.50 -23.12
C SER A 660 -6.33 28.35 -24.10
N ALA A 661 -5.11 28.73 -23.69
CA ALA A 661 -3.91 28.55 -24.51
C ALA A 661 -3.58 27.06 -24.73
N ILE A 662 -3.76 26.20 -23.71
CA ILE A 662 -3.59 24.75 -23.87
C ILE A 662 -4.59 24.19 -24.87
N ILE A 663 -5.87 24.59 -24.79
CA ILE A 663 -6.91 24.17 -25.74
C ILE A 663 -6.53 24.62 -27.16
N ALA A 664 -6.15 25.88 -27.33
CA ALA A 664 -5.72 26.42 -28.62
C ALA A 664 -4.46 25.75 -29.18
N LEU A 665 -3.50 25.33 -28.35
CA LEU A 665 -2.31 24.61 -28.82
C LEU A 665 -2.62 23.15 -29.19
N LYS A 666 -3.66 22.54 -28.60
CA LYS A 666 -4.09 21.19 -28.94
C LYS A 666 -4.78 21.12 -30.31
N SER A 667 -5.47 22.17 -30.75
CA SER A 667 -6.18 22.18 -32.05
C SER A 667 -5.24 22.10 -33.26
N TYR A 668 -3.95 22.43 -33.10
CA TYR A 668 -2.93 22.31 -34.16
C TYR A 668 -2.62 20.86 -34.55
N GLY A 669 -3.09 19.87 -33.78
CA GLY A 669 -2.82 18.46 -34.05
C GLY A 669 -1.36 18.04 -33.76
N PRO A 670 -1.00 16.78 -34.05
CA PRO A 670 0.27 16.19 -33.64
C PRO A 670 1.51 16.84 -34.26
N LYS A 671 1.37 17.55 -35.40
CA LYS A 671 2.50 18.26 -36.03
C LYS A 671 3.05 19.42 -35.19
N ILE A 672 2.27 19.96 -34.25
CA ILE A 672 2.75 21.02 -33.33
C ILE A 672 3.95 20.55 -32.50
N ILE A 673 4.04 19.25 -32.26
CA ILE A 673 5.12 18.62 -31.51
C ILE A 673 6.49 18.96 -32.13
N GLU A 674 6.62 18.90 -33.46
CA GLU A 674 7.86 19.21 -34.17
C GLU A 674 8.25 20.68 -34.01
N VAL A 675 7.27 21.59 -34.06
CA VAL A 675 7.49 23.03 -33.88
C VAL A 675 7.92 23.32 -32.44
N ILE A 676 7.27 22.71 -31.45
CA ILE A 676 7.66 22.84 -30.03
C ILE A 676 9.09 22.34 -29.82
N LEU A 677 9.49 21.23 -30.47
CA LEU A 677 10.86 20.72 -30.38
C LEU A 677 11.89 21.66 -31.02
N LEU A 678 11.56 22.29 -32.15
CA LEU A 678 12.43 23.29 -32.78
C LEU A 678 12.61 24.51 -31.88
N LEU A 679 11.52 25.04 -31.33
CA LEU A 679 11.55 26.15 -30.37
C LEU A 679 12.33 25.78 -29.09
N ASP A 680 12.21 24.54 -28.62
CA ASP A 680 12.97 24.04 -27.47
C ASP A 680 14.47 23.94 -27.76
N LYS A 681 14.85 23.47 -28.96
CA LYS A 681 16.24 23.35 -29.41
C LYS A 681 16.91 24.72 -29.55
N ASN A 682 16.15 25.74 -29.97
CA ASN A 682 16.60 27.13 -30.10
C ASN A 682 16.54 27.92 -28.78
N ASP A 683 16.14 27.30 -27.66
CA ASP A 683 15.99 27.92 -26.34
C ASP A 683 14.99 29.11 -26.32
N GLU A 684 13.98 29.07 -27.18
CA GLU A 684 12.93 30.09 -27.28
C GLU A 684 11.81 29.86 -26.25
N ILE A 685 11.75 28.68 -25.63
CA ILE A 685 10.76 28.32 -24.61
C ILE A 685 11.27 28.64 -23.20
N LYS A 686 10.58 29.56 -22.52
CA LYS A 686 10.89 29.89 -21.11
C LYS A 686 10.77 28.66 -20.19
N SER A 687 11.69 28.53 -19.24
CA SER A 687 11.74 27.42 -18.25
C SER A 687 10.42 27.20 -17.48
N ASN A 688 9.70 28.28 -17.16
CA ASN A 688 8.45 28.23 -16.41
C ASN A 688 7.27 27.63 -17.21
N ILE A 689 7.38 27.64 -18.54
CA ILE A 689 6.36 27.13 -19.47
C ILE A 689 6.55 25.64 -19.74
N ARG A 690 7.79 25.13 -19.71
CA ARG A 690 8.15 23.74 -20.04
C ARG A 690 7.29 22.69 -19.33
N LYS A 691 6.93 22.92 -18.07
CA LYS A 691 6.08 22.01 -17.27
C LYS A 691 4.65 21.81 -17.82
N TYR A 692 4.17 22.70 -18.70
CA TYR A 692 2.84 22.58 -19.32
C TYR A 692 2.88 21.86 -20.67
N ILE A 693 4.05 21.76 -21.31
CA ILE A 693 4.21 21.10 -22.62
C ILE A 693 3.77 19.63 -22.58
N PRO A 694 4.11 18.82 -21.55
CA PRO A 694 3.63 17.43 -21.49
C PRO A 694 2.11 17.28 -21.54
N LYS A 695 1.33 18.25 -21.02
CA LYS A 695 -0.14 18.22 -21.08
C LYS A 695 -0.69 18.46 -22.50
N ILE A 696 0.08 19.14 -23.35
CA ILE A 696 -0.24 19.36 -24.76
C ILE A 696 0.17 18.13 -25.57
N VAL A 697 1.44 17.73 -25.47
CA VAL A 697 1.99 16.57 -26.19
C VAL A 697 1.23 15.29 -25.87
N GLY A 698 0.88 15.08 -24.60
CA GLY A 698 0.14 13.90 -24.15
C GLY A 698 -1.31 13.81 -24.63
N ALA A 699 -1.86 14.84 -25.29
CA ALA A 699 -3.22 14.81 -25.81
C ALA A 699 -3.33 14.15 -27.20
N PHE A 700 -2.20 13.90 -27.88
CA PHE A 700 -2.18 13.33 -29.23
C PHE A 700 -2.02 11.80 -29.25
N GLU A 701 -1.72 11.18 -28.11
CA GLU A 701 -1.85 9.74 -27.86
C GLU A 701 -1.17 8.86 -28.94
N ASN A 702 0.00 9.26 -29.44
CA ASN A 702 0.75 8.55 -30.50
C ASN A 702 2.21 8.27 -30.09
N GLU A 703 2.92 7.45 -30.89
CA GLU A 703 4.31 7.07 -30.61
C GLU A 703 5.28 8.26 -30.51
N ASN A 704 5.08 9.29 -31.33
CA ASN A 704 5.93 10.49 -31.31
C ASN A 704 5.76 11.26 -30.00
N ALA A 705 4.53 11.36 -29.49
CA ALA A 705 4.25 11.92 -28.17
C ALA A 705 4.96 11.11 -27.07
N LEU A 706 4.89 9.78 -27.13
CA LEU A 706 5.54 8.89 -26.16
C LEU A 706 7.08 9.06 -26.14
N LYS A 707 7.73 9.07 -27.31
CA LYS A 707 9.18 9.31 -27.45
C LYS A 707 9.60 10.63 -26.81
N ILE A 708 8.77 11.67 -26.93
CA ILE A 708 9.07 13.00 -26.40
C ILE A 708 8.82 13.08 -24.91
N LEU A 709 7.71 12.52 -24.43
CA LEU A 709 7.41 12.47 -23.00
C LEU A 709 8.46 11.68 -22.21
N ILE A 710 9.08 10.65 -22.82
CA ILE A 710 10.25 9.97 -22.23
C ILE A 710 11.44 10.93 -22.09
N LYS A 711 11.73 11.78 -23.09
CA LYS A 711 12.80 12.79 -22.98
C LYS A 711 12.54 13.79 -21.85
N PHE A 712 11.28 14.11 -21.54
CA PHE A 712 10.93 14.96 -20.40
C PHE A 712 11.34 14.36 -19.05
N LEU A 713 11.47 13.03 -18.93
CA LEU A 713 11.97 12.38 -17.72
C LEU A 713 13.47 12.63 -17.48
N ASP A 714 14.21 13.10 -18.49
CA ASP A 714 15.61 13.51 -18.34
C ASP A 714 15.81 14.97 -17.91
N GLU A 715 14.75 15.78 -17.88
CA GLU A 715 14.86 17.19 -17.48
C GLU A 715 15.29 17.34 -16.01
N LYS A 716 16.10 18.36 -15.73
CA LYS A 716 16.52 18.70 -14.35
C LYS A 716 15.36 19.24 -13.50
N ASN A 717 14.32 19.81 -14.13
CA ASN A 717 13.15 20.34 -13.46
C ASN A 717 12.18 19.21 -13.08
N SER A 718 11.99 18.97 -11.79
CA SER A 718 11.06 17.95 -11.29
C SER A 718 9.59 18.22 -11.69
N ALA A 719 9.18 19.49 -11.84
CA ALA A 719 7.82 19.81 -12.28
C ALA A 719 7.57 19.34 -13.72
N SER A 720 8.56 19.45 -14.59
CA SER A 720 8.50 18.93 -15.96
C SER A 720 8.50 17.40 -15.97
N ARG A 721 9.39 16.74 -15.19
CA ARG A 721 9.40 15.27 -15.07
C ARG A 721 8.05 14.74 -14.58
N LEU A 722 7.46 15.38 -13.57
CA LEU A 722 6.15 15.04 -13.03
C LEU A 722 5.03 15.20 -14.07
N ALA A 723 5.04 16.28 -14.84
CA ALA A 723 4.08 16.47 -15.93
C ALA A 723 4.27 15.41 -17.04
N GLY A 724 5.52 15.09 -17.38
CA GLY A 724 5.89 14.04 -18.33
C GLY A 724 5.36 12.67 -17.94
N VAL A 725 5.64 12.23 -16.72
CA VAL A 725 5.22 10.90 -16.26
C VAL A 725 3.69 10.79 -16.10
N LYS A 726 3.01 11.89 -15.72
CA LYS A 726 1.54 11.94 -15.68
C LYS A 726 0.92 11.77 -17.06
N ALA A 727 1.51 12.41 -18.07
CA ALA A 727 1.06 12.26 -19.45
C ALA A 727 1.32 10.83 -19.97
N LEU A 728 2.47 10.23 -19.66
CA LEU A 728 2.75 8.82 -20.01
C LEU A 728 1.75 7.85 -19.36
N LYS A 729 1.45 8.04 -18.07
CA LYS A 729 0.45 7.26 -17.34
C LYS A 729 -0.93 7.35 -18.01
N ARG A 730 -1.32 8.56 -18.44
CA ARG A 730 -2.59 8.78 -19.16
C ARG A 730 -2.64 8.04 -20.50
N ILE A 731 -1.59 8.16 -21.32
CA ILE A 731 -1.55 7.49 -22.64
C ILE A 731 -1.70 5.97 -22.48
N LYS A 732 -0.95 5.36 -21.56
CA LYS A 732 -1.00 3.91 -21.30
C LYS A 732 -2.40 3.42 -20.87
N ARG A 733 -3.19 4.26 -20.18
CA ARG A 733 -4.57 3.92 -19.78
C ARG A 733 -5.54 3.93 -20.96
N ILE A 734 -5.31 4.78 -21.96
CA ILE A 734 -6.24 4.98 -23.08
C ILE A 734 -5.95 3.99 -24.21
N ASP A 735 -4.67 3.81 -24.54
CA ASP A 735 -4.24 2.87 -25.56
C ASP A 735 -3.25 1.84 -25.00
N ALA A 736 -3.75 0.63 -24.78
CA ALA A 736 -2.97 -0.49 -24.25
C ALA A 736 -1.94 -1.04 -25.26
N ASN A 737 -2.07 -0.71 -26.56
CA ASN A 737 -1.17 -1.19 -27.61
C ASN A 737 0.14 -0.40 -27.66
N LEU A 738 0.19 0.80 -27.06
CA LEU A 738 1.41 1.62 -26.97
C LEU A 738 2.33 1.13 -25.85
N VAL A 739 3.24 0.21 -26.18
CA VAL A 739 4.16 -0.42 -25.21
C VAL A 739 5.40 0.44 -24.96
N ILE A 740 5.61 0.85 -23.71
CA ILE A 740 6.88 1.41 -23.23
C ILE A 740 7.79 0.25 -22.79
N GLN A 741 9.01 0.19 -23.32
CA GLN A 741 9.98 -0.82 -22.90
C GLN A 741 10.25 -0.74 -21.39
N GLN A 742 10.03 -1.85 -20.67
CA GLN A 742 10.20 -1.92 -19.21
C GLN A 742 11.62 -1.54 -18.75
N LYS A 743 12.64 -1.82 -19.55
CA LYS A 743 14.04 -1.45 -19.27
C LYS A 743 14.22 0.08 -19.15
N ILE A 744 13.49 0.85 -19.96
CA ILE A 744 13.51 2.32 -19.94
C ILE A 744 12.87 2.81 -18.64
N ILE A 745 11.69 2.29 -18.27
CA ILE A 745 11.01 2.68 -17.03
C ILE A 745 11.88 2.36 -15.81
N LYS A 746 12.45 1.14 -15.74
CA LYS A 746 13.37 0.73 -14.68
C LYS A 746 14.56 1.69 -14.53
N LYS A 747 15.18 2.13 -15.64
CA LYS A 747 16.25 3.13 -15.61
C LYS A 747 15.80 4.44 -14.94
N TYR A 748 14.62 4.95 -15.28
CA TYR A 748 14.11 6.20 -14.68
C TYR A 748 13.67 6.04 -13.24
N ILE A 749 13.16 4.86 -12.83
CA ILE A 749 12.89 4.56 -11.41
C ILE A 749 14.19 4.68 -10.60
N LEU A 750 15.26 4.00 -11.03
CA LEU A 750 16.55 4.05 -10.33
C LEU A 750 17.14 5.46 -10.30
N LYS A 751 17.01 6.21 -11.41
CA LYS A 751 17.47 7.59 -11.50
C LYS A 751 16.70 8.53 -10.54
N GLU A 752 15.38 8.41 -10.47
CA GLU A 752 14.57 9.24 -9.57
C GLU A 752 14.78 8.84 -8.11
N SER A 753 14.93 7.55 -7.79
CA SER A 753 15.34 7.08 -6.45
C SER A 753 16.68 7.70 -6.02
N ALA A 754 17.67 7.72 -6.90
CA ALA A 754 18.96 8.36 -6.63
C ALA A 754 18.83 9.89 -6.47
N TYR A 755 17.96 10.54 -7.25
CA TYR A 755 17.66 11.97 -7.08
C TYR A 755 17.00 12.24 -5.72
N TYR A 756 15.99 11.46 -5.33
CA TYR A 756 15.33 11.56 -4.02
C TYR A 756 16.34 11.44 -2.89
N LYS A 757 17.16 10.39 -2.89
CA LYS A 757 18.19 10.18 -1.86
C LYS A 757 19.15 11.36 -1.75
N ASN A 758 19.62 11.91 -2.87
CA ASN A 758 20.52 13.05 -2.85
C ASN A 758 19.86 14.31 -2.27
N ILE A 759 18.60 14.59 -2.60
CA ILE A 759 17.86 15.73 -2.02
C ILE A 759 17.64 15.53 -0.52
N LEU A 760 17.36 14.29 -0.10
CA LEU A 760 17.17 13.96 1.30
C LEU A 760 18.46 14.14 2.12
N GLU A 761 19.61 13.69 1.61
CA GLU A 761 20.92 13.93 2.24
C GLU A 761 21.23 15.43 2.42
N ILE A 762 20.85 16.24 1.44
CA ILE A 762 21.02 17.70 1.49
C ILE A 762 20.10 18.29 2.55
N LEU A 763 18.82 17.92 2.55
CA LEU A 763 17.82 18.41 3.50
C LEU A 763 18.18 18.03 4.95
N SER A 764 18.53 16.77 5.19
CA SER A 764 18.90 16.28 6.53
C SER A 764 20.15 16.98 7.06
N SER A 765 21.15 17.21 6.18
CA SER A 765 22.35 17.96 6.55
C SER A 765 22.01 19.42 6.88
N LEU A 766 21.16 20.05 6.07
CA LEU A 766 20.74 21.45 6.26
C LEU A 766 19.88 21.64 7.51
N GLN A 767 18.91 20.76 7.78
CA GLN A 767 18.07 20.80 8.99
C GLN A 767 18.91 20.67 10.25
N LYS A 768 19.89 19.76 10.27
CA LYS A 768 20.82 19.62 11.40
C LYS A 768 21.62 20.91 11.67
N TYR A 769 22.10 21.59 10.62
CA TYR A 769 22.76 22.89 10.77
C TYR A 769 21.82 23.99 11.28
N ILE A 770 20.52 23.94 10.93
CA ILE A 770 19.52 24.86 11.48
C ILE A 770 19.32 24.57 12.99
N ASP A 771 19.18 23.30 13.36
CA ASP A 771 18.96 22.87 14.74
C ASP A 771 20.17 23.16 15.65
N GLU A 772 21.39 22.96 15.15
CA GLU A 772 22.64 23.28 15.88
C GLU A 772 22.80 24.81 16.10
N ASN A 773 22.34 25.66 15.17
CA ASN A 773 22.46 27.12 15.27
C ASN A 773 21.33 27.80 16.05
N LEU A 774 20.22 27.11 16.35
CA LEU A 774 19.14 27.64 17.19
C LEU A 774 19.55 27.78 18.68
N ILE A 775 20.70 27.23 19.07
CA ILE A 775 21.22 27.23 20.45
C ILE A 775 22.11 28.47 20.73
N GLU A 776 22.53 29.22 19.71
CA GLU A 776 23.43 30.40 19.81
C GLU A 776 22.85 31.66 19.13
N ASP A 777 21.61 32.05 19.45
CA ASP A 777 20.98 33.26 18.88
C ASP A 777 21.28 34.53 19.70
N VAL A 778 22.36 35.27 19.35
CA VAL A 778 22.61 36.65 19.87
C VAL A 778 22.88 37.68 18.75
N ASN A 779 23.04 37.30 17.47
CA ASN A 779 23.43 38.21 16.38
C ASN A 779 22.41 38.35 15.23
N PHE A 780 22.06 39.60 14.87
CA PHE A 780 21.11 39.94 13.78
C PHE A 780 21.52 39.39 12.38
N ASN A 781 22.81 39.29 12.08
CA ASN A 781 23.31 38.71 10.82
C ASN A 781 23.05 37.19 10.71
N ASN A 782 22.89 36.48 11.82
CA ASN A 782 22.57 35.05 11.84
C ASN A 782 21.10 34.81 11.49
N GLN A 783 20.20 35.75 11.82
CA GLN A 783 18.76 35.64 11.52
C GLN A 783 18.48 35.63 10.02
N VAL A 784 19.05 36.57 9.25
CA VAL A 784 18.85 36.65 7.78
C VAL A 784 19.38 35.40 7.06
N THR A 785 20.51 34.87 7.53
CA THR A 785 21.13 33.65 6.99
C THR A 785 20.30 32.40 7.36
N ASN A 786 19.71 32.36 8.56
CA ASN A 786 18.82 31.28 8.97
C ASN A 786 17.48 31.31 8.22
N GLU A 787 16.95 32.49 7.90
CA GLU A 787 15.77 32.61 7.03
C GLU A 787 16.03 32.10 5.61
N SER A 788 17.19 32.40 5.02
CA SER A 788 17.55 31.88 3.69
C SER A 788 17.79 30.36 3.71
N ARG A 789 18.33 29.80 4.80
CA ARG A 789 18.38 28.33 5.01
C ARG A 789 16.98 27.72 5.08
N LYS A 790 16.05 28.31 5.84
CA LYS A 790 14.66 27.83 5.94
C LYS A 790 13.95 27.82 4.58
N LYS A 791 14.08 28.91 3.80
CA LYS A 791 13.54 28.98 2.43
C LYS A 791 14.11 27.88 1.52
N LEU A 792 15.40 27.57 1.66
CA LEU A 792 16.03 26.49 0.92
C LEU A 792 15.52 25.10 1.37
N ALA A 793 15.33 24.89 2.68
CA ALA A 793 14.75 23.67 3.25
C ALA A 793 13.34 23.41 2.70
N GLU A 794 12.44 24.40 2.79
CA GLU A 794 11.07 24.32 2.27
C GLU A 794 11.05 23.98 0.77
N ALA A 795 11.95 24.58 -0.01
CA ALA A 795 12.07 24.29 -1.42
C ALA A 795 12.56 22.85 -1.70
N LEU A 796 13.46 22.31 -0.87
CA LEU A 796 13.93 20.92 -0.97
C LEU A 796 12.84 19.91 -0.56
N GLU A 797 12.06 20.20 0.47
CA GLU A 797 10.89 19.38 0.86
C GLU A 797 9.84 19.32 -0.25
N LEU A 798 9.56 20.45 -0.91
CA LEU A 798 8.68 20.48 -2.07
C LEU A 798 9.22 19.63 -3.24
N GLU A 799 10.55 19.56 -3.39
CA GLU A 799 11.19 18.71 -4.40
C GLU A 799 11.13 17.21 -4.04
N LEU A 800 11.35 16.84 -2.77
CA LEU A 800 11.14 15.47 -2.30
C LEU A 800 9.70 15.02 -2.55
N ASN A 801 8.72 15.85 -2.21
CA ASN A 801 7.30 15.57 -2.45
C ASN A 801 6.96 15.35 -3.93
N LYS A 802 7.60 16.09 -4.85
CA LYS A 802 7.42 15.88 -6.30
C LYS A 802 8.12 14.60 -6.76
N SER A 803 9.37 14.39 -6.34
CA SER A 803 10.17 13.20 -6.65
C SER A 803 9.47 11.92 -6.19
N PHE A 804 8.90 11.93 -4.98
CA PHE A 804 8.09 10.85 -4.45
C PHE A 804 6.87 10.53 -5.34
N LYS A 805 6.13 11.54 -5.79
CA LYS A 805 5.02 11.36 -6.75
C LYS A 805 5.49 10.82 -8.09
N ILE A 806 6.62 11.30 -8.62
CA ILE A 806 7.21 10.80 -9.87
C ILE A 806 7.53 9.32 -9.71
N LEU A 807 8.15 8.93 -8.61
CA LEU A 807 8.53 7.56 -8.31
C LEU A 807 7.32 6.63 -8.34
N PHE A 808 6.23 6.97 -7.64
CA PHE A 808 5.01 6.16 -7.65
C PHE A 808 4.34 6.10 -9.02
N TYR A 809 4.36 7.17 -9.80
CA TYR A 809 3.86 7.11 -11.17
C TYR A 809 4.72 6.23 -12.08
N LEU A 810 6.05 6.26 -11.94
CA LEU A 810 6.94 5.35 -12.66
C LEU A 810 6.72 3.89 -12.22
N LEU A 811 6.52 3.64 -10.93
CA LEU A 811 6.18 2.31 -10.41
C LEU A 811 4.85 1.82 -10.99
N SER A 812 3.83 2.68 -11.12
CA SER A 812 2.54 2.31 -11.73
C SER A 812 2.64 2.02 -13.24
N LEU A 813 3.69 2.51 -13.91
CA LEU A 813 3.98 2.15 -15.30
C LEU A 813 4.67 0.78 -15.40
N TYR A 814 5.39 0.35 -14.36
CA TYR A 814 6.16 -0.90 -14.33
C TYR A 814 5.40 -2.08 -13.71
N TYR A 815 4.72 -1.85 -12.58
CA TYR A 815 3.93 -2.83 -11.84
C TYR A 815 2.42 -2.63 -12.07
N ASN A 816 1.59 -3.46 -11.44
CA ASN A 816 0.13 -3.28 -11.48
C ASN A 816 -0.25 -1.90 -10.92
N GLU A 817 -0.95 -1.12 -11.74
CA GLU A 817 -1.27 0.27 -11.44
C GLU A 817 -2.14 0.42 -10.18
N ASN A 818 -3.14 -0.45 -10.00
CA ASN A 818 -4.06 -0.38 -8.87
C ASN A 818 -3.32 -0.65 -7.55
N ASP A 819 -2.40 -1.60 -7.56
CA ASP A 819 -1.64 -1.99 -6.37
C ASP A 819 -0.71 -0.87 -5.90
N ILE A 820 -0.05 -0.20 -6.86
CA ILE A 820 0.81 0.96 -6.60
C ILE A 820 -0.01 2.19 -6.14
N GLU A 821 -1.24 2.37 -6.66
CA GLU A 821 -2.11 3.47 -6.27
C GLU A 821 -2.67 3.30 -4.85
N ILE A 822 -3.09 2.09 -4.48
CA ILE A 822 -3.53 1.75 -3.11
C ILE A 822 -2.39 2.00 -2.11
N THR A 823 -1.17 1.54 -2.42
CA THR A 823 0.00 1.76 -1.57
C THR A 823 0.40 3.21 -1.48
N PHE A 824 0.36 3.97 -2.58
CA PHE A 824 0.62 5.41 -2.54
C PHE A 824 -0.31 6.13 -1.55
N ASN A 825 -1.61 5.82 -1.62
CA ASN A 825 -2.61 6.43 -0.75
C ASN A 825 -2.43 6.01 0.71
N GLY A 826 -2.08 4.74 0.96
CA GLY A 826 -1.86 4.25 2.32
C GLY A 826 -0.56 4.76 2.96
N VAL A 827 0.54 4.91 2.20
CA VAL A 827 1.78 5.55 2.69
C VAL A 827 1.54 7.02 3.05
N LYS A 828 0.69 7.72 2.28
CA LYS A 828 0.36 9.13 2.52
C LYS A 828 -0.74 9.33 3.58
N SER A 829 -1.29 8.26 4.15
CA SER A 829 -2.33 8.32 5.16
C SER A 829 -1.78 8.79 6.50
N ASP A 830 -2.59 9.49 7.29
CA ASP A 830 -2.26 9.81 8.69
C ASP A 830 -2.35 8.57 9.61
N VAL A 831 -2.95 7.48 9.13
CA VAL A 831 -3.15 6.26 9.92
C VAL A 831 -1.91 5.37 9.91
N LYS A 832 -1.25 5.23 11.06
CA LYS A 832 -0.04 4.41 11.23
C LYS A 832 -0.19 2.97 10.70
N GLU A 833 -1.35 2.35 10.90
CA GLU A 833 -1.63 1.00 10.38
C GLU A 833 -1.68 0.97 8.84
N ALA A 834 -2.27 1.98 8.20
CA ALA A 834 -2.27 2.08 6.74
C ALA A 834 -0.86 2.31 6.17
N LYS A 835 -0.04 3.13 6.84
CA LYS A 835 1.37 3.34 6.45
C LYS A 835 2.16 2.03 6.51
N MET A 836 2.06 1.30 7.63
CA MET A 836 2.75 0.01 7.83
C MET A 836 2.31 -1.05 6.81
N ASN A 837 1.00 -1.23 6.62
CA ASN A 837 0.47 -2.19 5.66
C ASN A 837 0.89 -1.85 4.23
N SER A 838 1.02 -0.56 3.90
CA SER A 838 1.47 -0.13 2.57
C SER A 838 2.97 -0.35 2.36
N TYR A 839 3.79 -0.17 3.40
CA TYR A 839 5.20 -0.55 3.38
C TYR A 839 5.36 -2.05 3.11
N GLU A 840 4.65 -2.89 3.87
CA GLU A 840 4.72 -4.36 3.69
C GLU A 840 4.19 -4.81 2.32
N LEU A 841 3.14 -4.18 1.81
CA LEU A 841 2.65 -4.49 0.47
C LEU A 841 3.70 -4.13 -0.60
N LEU A 842 4.37 -2.98 -0.49
CA LEU A 842 5.44 -2.60 -1.41
C LEU A 842 6.67 -3.51 -1.29
N ASP A 843 7.07 -3.89 -0.07
CA ASP A 843 8.20 -4.81 0.16
C ASP A 843 8.02 -6.15 -0.58
N ASN A 844 6.77 -6.62 -0.66
CA ASN A 844 6.42 -7.87 -1.34
C ASN A 844 6.15 -7.70 -2.85
N ILE A 845 5.82 -6.50 -3.34
CA ILE A 845 5.62 -6.21 -4.77
C ILE A 845 6.94 -5.91 -5.49
N LEU A 846 7.85 -5.19 -4.83
CA LEU A 846 9.06 -4.71 -5.46
C LEU A 846 10.10 -5.83 -5.55
N GLU A 847 10.81 -5.91 -6.69
CA GLU A 847 11.81 -6.96 -6.91
C GLU A 847 13.20 -6.41 -7.28
N GLY A 848 14.24 -7.20 -6.93
CA GLY A 848 15.63 -6.99 -7.34
C GLY A 848 16.17 -5.58 -7.05
N SER A 849 16.74 -4.95 -8.07
CA SER A 849 17.37 -3.62 -7.95
C SER A 849 16.37 -2.50 -7.68
N ILE A 850 15.08 -2.66 -8.05
CA ILE A 850 14.05 -1.65 -7.77
C ILE A 850 13.73 -1.67 -6.27
N LYS A 851 13.54 -2.86 -5.68
CA LYS A 851 13.33 -3.02 -4.24
C LYS A 851 14.44 -2.34 -3.43
N ALA A 852 15.70 -2.63 -3.76
CA ALA A 852 16.85 -2.05 -3.07
C ALA A 852 16.93 -0.51 -3.17
N ALA A 853 16.40 0.10 -4.23
CA ALA A 853 16.45 1.55 -4.43
C ALA A 853 15.24 2.30 -3.86
N VAL A 854 14.06 1.67 -3.87
CA VAL A 854 12.78 2.30 -3.51
C VAL A 854 12.42 2.04 -2.05
N LEU A 855 12.61 0.82 -1.55
CA LEU A 855 12.14 0.44 -0.22
C LEU A 855 12.72 1.33 0.91
N PRO A 856 14.02 1.69 0.90
CA PRO A 856 14.55 2.60 1.93
C PRO A 856 13.88 3.98 1.92
N ILE A 857 13.50 4.48 0.74
CA ILE A 857 12.77 5.76 0.61
C ILE A 857 11.40 5.67 1.27
N ILE A 858 10.69 4.56 1.07
CA ILE A 858 9.37 4.35 1.68
C ILE A 858 9.50 4.19 3.19
N GLU A 859 10.50 3.46 3.65
CA GLU A 859 10.81 3.29 5.08
C GLU A 859 10.96 4.65 5.76
N HIS A 860 11.79 5.55 5.21
CA HIS A 860 11.93 6.91 5.73
C HIS A 860 10.59 7.65 5.85
N VAL A 861 9.74 7.59 4.83
CA VAL A 861 8.44 8.30 4.83
C VAL A 861 7.44 7.69 5.82
N VAL A 862 7.51 6.37 6.05
CA VAL A 862 6.56 5.63 6.91
C VAL A 862 6.93 5.73 8.39
N PHE A 863 8.22 5.67 8.72
CA PHE A 863 8.71 5.54 10.10
C PHE A 863 9.14 6.87 10.74
N ASP A 864 8.97 8.00 10.06
CA ASP A 864 9.39 9.36 10.46
C ASP A 864 8.80 9.91 11.78
N GLU A 865 8.02 9.12 12.53
CA GLU A 865 7.41 9.56 13.80
C GLU A 865 8.28 9.31 15.05
N ASP A 866 9.38 8.54 14.99
CA ASP A 866 10.24 8.29 16.16
C ASP A 866 11.74 8.14 15.80
N LYS A 867 12.49 9.22 15.98
CA LYS A 867 13.96 9.30 16.27
C LYS A 867 14.91 8.29 15.59
N SER A 868 15.63 8.82 14.59
CA SER A 868 17.08 8.72 14.31
C SER A 868 17.84 7.38 14.22
N ASP A 869 17.33 6.24 14.67
CA ASP A 869 18.13 4.99 14.76
C ASP A 869 17.64 3.82 13.89
N LEU A 870 16.52 3.97 13.16
CA LEU A 870 15.88 2.85 12.45
C LEU A 870 15.86 2.95 10.91
N ALA A 871 16.31 4.05 10.31
CA ALA A 871 16.36 4.15 8.85
C ALA A 871 17.68 3.55 8.31
N ASP A 872 17.60 2.43 7.60
CA ASP A 872 18.73 1.81 6.90
C ASP A 872 19.28 2.68 5.73
N ILE A 873 18.70 3.86 5.49
CA ILE A 873 19.33 4.87 4.64
C ILE A 873 20.55 5.40 5.39
N LYS A 874 21.73 4.83 5.10
CA LYS A 874 23.02 5.47 5.39
C LYS A 874 23.08 6.82 4.66
N LEU A 875 22.60 7.87 5.31
CA LEU A 875 22.66 9.25 4.83
C LEU A 875 24.09 9.75 5.05
N LYS A 876 24.75 10.19 3.98
CA LYS A 876 26.07 10.80 4.08
C LYS A 876 25.93 12.21 4.66
N LYS A 877 26.66 12.52 5.74
CA LYS A 877 26.78 13.89 6.24
C LYS A 877 27.56 14.72 5.21
N LEU A 878 26.95 15.79 4.72
CA LEU A 878 27.57 16.70 3.75
C LEU A 878 27.95 18.01 4.43
N LEU A 879 29.13 18.54 4.09
CA LEU A 879 29.52 19.90 4.47
C LEU A 879 28.73 20.93 3.64
N GLU A 880 28.59 22.17 4.13
CA GLU A 880 27.77 23.19 3.46
C GLU A 880 28.18 23.46 2.01
N LEU A 881 29.48 23.56 1.74
CA LEU A 881 30.01 23.70 0.38
C LEU A 881 29.66 22.51 -0.51
N GLU A 882 29.66 21.29 0.03
CA GLU A 882 29.38 20.07 -0.73
C GLU A 882 27.91 19.99 -1.14
N TYR A 883 26.99 20.30 -0.22
CA TYR A 883 25.57 20.30 -0.58
C TYR A 883 25.24 21.42 -1.57
N LEU A 884 25.87 22.60 -1.45
CA LEU A 884 25.68 23.69 -2.43
C LEU A 884 26.18 23.28 -3.82
N LYS A 885 27.35 22.64 -3.91
CA LYS A 885 27.85 22.07 -5.18
C LYS A 885 26.90 21.01 -5.76
N LYS A 886 26.34 20.13 -4.91
CA LYS A 886 25.33 19.15 -5.34
C LYS A 886 24.08 19.87 -5.88
N ILE A 887 23.51 20.85 -5.16
CA ILE A 887 22.33 21.61 -5.62
C ILE A 887 22.61 22.23 -6.99
N MET A 888 23.78 22.85 -7.19
CA MET A 888 24.14 23.50 -8.45
C MET A 888 24.24 22.55 -9.65
N THR A 889 24.47 21.26 -9.42
CA THR A 889 24.63 20.25 -10.48
C THR A 889 23.33 19.51 -10.79
N ILE A 890 22.61 19.04 -9.77
CA ILE A 890 21.48 18.12 -9.92
C ILE A 890 20.10 18.80 -10.02
N SER A 891 19.95 20.01 -9.43
CA SER A 891 18.64 20.63 -9.26
C SER A 891 18.21 21.54 -10.43
N GLY A 892 16.92 21.90 -10.46
CA GLY A 892 16.34 22.86 -11.39
C GLY A 892 16.71 24.33 -11.09
N SER A 893 16.31 25.26 -11.96
CA SER A 893 16.73 26.67 -11.84
C SER A 893 16.29 27.36 -10.55
N ASN A 894 15.14 27.00 -9.98
CA ASN A 894 14.62 27.61 -8.76
C ASN A 894 15.50 27.32 -7.54
N LEU A 895 15.86 26.05 -7.32
CA LEU A 895 16.75 25.65 -6.23
C LEU A 895 18.15 26.27 -6.38
N ARG A 896 18.66 26.37 -7.62
CA ARG A 896 19.94 27.05 -7.87
C ARG A 896 19.87 28.53 -7.53
N GLN A 897 18.76 29.20 -7.86
CA GLN A 897 18.56 30.60 -7.49
C GLN A 897 18.59 30.76 -5.97
N LEU A 898 17.81 29.98 -5.23
CA LEU A 898 17.79 30.00 -3.77
C LEU A 898 19.16 29.67 -3.15
N ALA A 899 19.91 28.74 -3.73
CA ALA A 899 21.27 28.45 -3.29
C ALA A 899 22.23 29.62 -3.52
N VAL A 900 22.10 30.34 -4.64
CA VAL A 900 22.89 31.56 -4.90
C VAL A 900 22.48 32.69 -3.95
N GLU A 901 21.18 32.88 -3.68
CA GLU A 901 20.67 33.84 -2.69
C GLU A 901 21.21 33.53 -1.30
N PHE A 902 21.23 32.25 -0.89
CA PHE A 902 21.87 31.82 0.35
C PHE A 902 23.36 32.19 0.41
N ILE A 903 24.11 31.87 -0.65
CA ILE A 903 25.55 32.23 -0.76
C ILE A 903 25.75 33.75 -0.67
N GLN A 904 24.87 34.53 -1.29
CA GLN A 904 24.91 35.99 -1.22
C GLN A 904 24.64 36.52 0.19
N THR A 905 23.62 35.98 0.88
CA THR A 905 23.27 36.40 2.26
C THR A 905 24.32 36.04 3.29
N SER A 906 24.95 34.87 3.16
CA SER A 906 25.98 34.39 4.09
C SER A 906 27.30 35.17 4.01
N LYS A 907 27.56 35.89 2.90
CA LYS A 907 28.81 36.63 2.64
C LYS A 907 30.11 35.82 2.84
N ASN A 908 30.04 34.49 2.86
CA ASN A 908 31.17 33.62 3.16
C ASN A 908 31.96 33.29 1.88
N THR A 909 33.21 33.73 1.83
CA THR A 909 34.10 33.53 0.67
C THR A 909 34.44 32.05 0.41
N ALA A 910 34.27 31.17 1.41
CA ALA A 910 34.45 29.72 1.27
C ALA A 910 33.46 29.08 0.28
N TYR A 911 32.33 29.72 -0.02
CA TYR A 911 31.32 29.18 -0.95
C TYR A 911 31.54 29.55 -2.43
N ILE A 912 32.52 30.41 -2.74
CA ILE A 912 32.89 30.76 -4.12
C ILE A 912 33.04 29.54 -5.06
N PRO A 913 33.64 28.40 -4.63
CA PRO A 913 33.75 27.22 -5.49
C PRO A 913 32.42 26.62 -5.95
N ALA A 914 31.31 26.82 -5.22
CA ALA A 914 29.98 26.38 -5.65
C ALA A 914 29.42 27.24 -6.81
N LEU A 915 29.90 28.48 -6.97
CA LEU A 915 29.51 29.41 -8.03
C LEU A 915 30.31 29.21 -9.33
N LEU A 916 31.51 28.61 -9.30
CA LEU A 916 32.37 28.44 -10.49
C LEU A 916 31.70 27.82 -11.75
N PRO A 917 30.64 26.97 -11.68
CA PRO A 917 29.90 26.54 -12.86
C PRO A 917 29.09 27.65 -13.56
N ILE A 918 29.22 28.95 -13.18
CA ILE A 918 28.50 30.11 -13.74
C ILE A 918 28.32 30.05 -15.26
N LYS A 919 29.38 29.72 -16.01
CA LYS A 919 29.33 29.66 -17.49
C LYS A 919 28.42 28.54 -18.03
N LYS A 920 28.16 27.49 -17.23
CA LYS A 920 27.31 26.33 -17.57
C LYS A 920 25.82 26.54 -17.22
N PHE A 921 25.45 27.63 -16.55
CA PHE A 921 24.04 27.91 -16.25
C PHE A 921 23.30 28.41 -17.49
N ARG A 922 22.33 27.61 -17.96
CA ARG A 922 21.46 27.96 -19.10
C ARG A 922 20.46 29.07 -18.76
N ASN A 923 19.98 29.14 -17.51
CA ASN A 923 19.01 30.16 -17.11
C ASN A 923 19.69 31.53 -16.93
N LYS A 924 19.23 32.54 -17.69
CA LYS A 924 19.77 33.90 -17.68
C LYS A 924 19.68 34.59 -16.31
N THR A 925 18.60 34.38 -15.54
CA THR A 925 18.43 35.02 -14.22
C THR A 925 19.41 34.45 -13.20
N VAL A 926 19.50 33.11 -13.13
CA VAL A 926 20.45 32.42 -12.25
C VAL A 926 21.89 32.78 -12.62
N LYS A 927 22.20 32.86 -13.92
CA LYS A 927 23.53 33.25 -14.39
C LYS A 927 23.89 34.67 -13.96
N LYS A 928 22.97 35.62 -14.15
CA LYS A 928 23.14 37.03 -13.75
C LYS A 928 23.35 37.15 -12.23
N LEU A 929 22.47 36.52 -11.45
CA LEU A 929 22.58 36.53 -9.99
C LEU A 929 23.91 35.92 -9.54
N ALA A 930 24.30 34.75 -10.07
CA ALA A 930 25.56 34.10 -9.72
C ALA A 930 26.79 34.92 -10.10
N THR A 931 26.77 35.66 -11.22
CA THR A 931 27.86 36.59 -11.58
C THR A 931 27.95 37.78 -10.63
N GLU A 932 26.81 38.35 -10.23
CA GLU A 932 26.75 39.46 -9.28
C GLU A 932 27.25 39.03 -7.90
N THR A 933 26.78 37.88 -7.40
CA THR A 933 27.23 37.30 -6.13
C THR A 933 28.72 36.97 -6.15
N TYR A 934 29.24 36.41 -7.25
CA TYR A 934 30.67 36.12 -7.40
C TYR A 934 31.51 37.40 -7.36
N ALA A 935 31.09 38.45 -8.06
CA ALA A 935 31.78 39.74 -8.05
C ALA A 935 31.75 40.40 -6.66
N MET A 936 30.62 40.31 -5.95
CA MET A 936 30.47 40.80 -4.58
C MET A 936 31.43 40.08 -3.62
N LEU A 937 31.46 38.75 -3.60
CA LEU A 937 32.30 37.96 -2.69
C LEU A 937 33.80 38.11 -2.99
N LYS A 938 34.17 38.36 -4.26
CA LYS A 938 35.56 38.62 -4.65
C LYS A 938 36.06 39.99 -4.18
N LYS A 939 35.18 40.97 -3.96
CA LYS A 939 35.54 42.28 -3.38
C LYS A 939 35.71 42.25 -1.86
N VAL A 940 35.17 41.23 -1.19
CA VAL A 940 35.26 41.01 0.27
C VAL A 940 36.51 40.20 0.64
N LYS A 941 37.12 39.51 -0.34
CA LYS A 941 38.38 38.77 -0.22
C LYS A 941 39.55 39.67 -0.62
#